data_AF-A0A0G2AZT1-F1
#
_entry.id   AF-A0A0G2AZT1-F1
#
_cell.length_a   1.000
_cell.length_b   1.000
_cell.length_c   1.000
_cell.angle_alpha   90.00
_cell.angle_beta   90.00
_cell.angle_gamma   90.00
#
_symmetry.space_group_name_H-M   'P 1'
#
loop_
_entity.id
_entity.type
_entity.pdbx_description
1 polymer ?
#
loop_
_entity_poly.entity_id
_entity_poly.type
_entity_poly.pdbx_seq_one_letter_code
_entity_poly.pdbx_strand_id
1 'polypeptide(L)'
;MSDHPFDRYAGFTDLSTLREYSSKPLRRCVRSNTILSSAEELKRWAEEKGWKLQPVPWCTEGFFVDRDDRSVPLGKDLLHLLGHFYFQEASSMLPVGLLQPEPGEIILDMAAAPGSKTSQIAAAMQGRPASAPHGASVGRGVIVANDVQDARIQTLKSALQRSGVMNVILTKRMGQWFARYMTGRFDRVLIDAPCTAQGTCRKDSNALKYCSELGIRKAAKLQRELLESAVHAAAIGGRIVYSTCTLTPEENEEVVLSILNKFSDQLKVVDPRELAVNQGKVAFDAAVRDSIAVQHSLQSAGQTAYPFLRIWPQTYDTEGFFCAVLEKTAPTREAEKMELKHFREKPLPRGQQQEIAQFLRTRYGTDIIRGGEQLFDRGDHLAITTEEVARLKLPVADYCLGLPFGKRLRDIPVYIDHEMAVLRGGEATENVCVIQEEQLQHLLQGQDISCDASLLGHVIPGTVYGGFERRNEWFLQHCPHPDIATSGDMRRRTGIDSRSFAGADETIVSMAAGTGKDCMRVLRDKGLQPEKCRGLLLGTSAVESRVLGLRTDDLAGINESDPAALVQRTAEKVARILGLAEERAIGHNYVCSTTAKLTEVGLVEERDILEGEFFLMVMAEKLGDNLDVRDRNTGFLFGDYTAATALQRGQTRFNILHAFIDTFPSEGLITLAKRTVYGPDGKEHGDRQCIQMNNGGGVLETASGKMIDAIERSLVEVGMEPEEVGLIVPHQANKRFGKVIRAQWERRGWAKPSPAVDIDVSRSGNNGSASWMRRMAEIQKQLKKGQVVMAPFVGAGPCFDPKTLSVGNIALKVGE
;
A
#
# COMPACT_ATOMS: atom_id res chain seq x y z
N MET A 1 2.61 -30.62 -40.46
CA MET A 1 1.66 -29.56 -40.09
C MET A 1 1.70 -29.43 -38.57
N SER A 2 1.63 -28.24 -38.01
CA SER A 2 1.49 -28.09 -36.55
C SER A 2 0.00 -28.17 -36.21
N ASP A 3 -0.40 -29.22 -35.50
CA ASP A 3 -1.79 -29.36 -35.04
C ASP A 3 -2.17 -28.16 -34.18
N HIS A 4 -3.31 -27.56 -34.45
CA HIS A 4 -3.79 -26.41 -33.69
C HIS A 4 -4.27 -26.90 -32.31
N PRO A 5 -4.03 -26.16 -31.20
CA PRO A 5 -4.46 -26.59 -29.85
C PRO A 5 -5.96 -26.89 -29.67
N PHE A 6 -6.79 -26.57 -30.66
CA PHE A 6 -8.22 -26.86 -30.69
C PHE A 6 -8.59 -28.14 -31.45
N ASP A 7 -7.68 -28.79 -32.17
CA ASP A 7 -8.01 -29.92 -33.03
C ASP A 7 -8.49 -31.13 -32.22
N ARG A 8 -8.04 -31.21 -30.95
CA ARG A 8 -8.57 -32.09 -29.91
C ARG A 8 -10.07 -31.94 -29.58
N TYR A 9 -10.72 -30.86 -30.05
CA TYR A 9 -12.15 -30.59 -29.82
C TYR A 9 -13.04 -30.93 -31.03
N ALA A 10 -12.48 -31.49 -32.11
CA ALA A 10 -13.21 -31.83 -33.34
C ALA A 10 -14.41 -32.77 -33.12
N GLY A 11 -14.34 -33.64 -32.11
CA GLY A 11 -15.42 -34.56 -31.73
C GLY A 11 -16.54 -33.93 -30.90
N PHE A 12 -16.41 -32.66 -30.48
CA PHE A 12 -17.32 -32.02 -29.51
C PHE A 12 -17.96 -30.73 -30.04
N THR A 13 -17.31 -30.02 -30.95
CA THR A 13 -17.80 -28.76 -31.49
C THR A 13 -17.21 -28.46 -32.87
N ASP A 14 -17.87 -27.61 -33.66
CA ASP A 14 -17.32 -27.16 -34.93
C ASP A 14 -16.05 -26.32 -34.69
N LEU A 15 -14.92 -26.79 -35.25
CA LEU A 15 -13.64 -26.12 -35.13
C LEU A 15 -13.59 -24.78 -35.86
N SER A 16 -14.35 -24.61 -36.95
CA SER A 16 -14.31 -23.36 -37.71
C SER A 16 -14.90 -22.20 -36.89
N THR A 17 -16.08 -22.42 -36.32
CA THR A 17 -16.79 -21.49 -35.43
C THR A 17 -16.01 -21.28 -34.12
N LEU A 18 -15.47 -22.34 -33.52
CA LEU A 18 -14.65 -22.22 -32.31
C LEU A 18 -13.43 -21.32 -32.53
N ARG A 19 -12.68 -21.53 -33.63
CA ARG A 19 -11.52 -20.69 -33.99
C ARG A 19 -11.95 -19.25 -34.28
N GLU A 20 -13.03 -19.05 -35.03
CA GLU A 20 -13.56 -17.72 -35.36
C GLU A 20 -13.89 -16.93 -34.08
N TYR A 21 -14.73 -17.46 -33.20
CA TYR A 21 -15.12 -16.78 -31.96
C TYR A 21 -13.96 -16.61 -30.97
N SER A 22 -13.04 -17.58 -30.90
CA SER A 22 -11.82 -17.46 -30.08
C SER A 22 -10.86 -16.37 -30.56
N SER A 23 -10.90 -16.01 -31.86
CA SER A 23 -10.13 -14.90 -32.42
C SER A 23 -10.77 -13.52 -32.23
N LYS A 24 -12.08 -13.47 -31.97
CA LYS A 24 -12.80 -12.20 -31.74
C LYS A 24 -12.43 -11.63 -30.36
N PRO A 25 -12.14 -10.32 -30.26
CA PRO A 25 -11.93 -9.67 -28.96
C PRO A 25 -13.07 -9.98 -27.98
N LEU A 26 -12.73 -10.22 -26.71
CA LEU A 26 -13.74 -10.41 -25.68
C LEU A 26 -14.52 -9.11 -25.44
N ARG A 27 -15.85 -9.23 -25.36
CA ARG A 27 -16.73 -8.10 -25.03
C ARG A 27 -16.46 -7.64 -23.59
N ARG A 28 -16.20 -6.34 -23.41
CA ARG A 28 -15.96 -5.78 -22.07
C ARG A 28 -17.22 -5.91 -21.23
N CYS A 29 -17.05 -6.33 -19.98
CA CYS A 29 -18.15 -6.60 -19.07
C CYS A 29 -17.83 -6.06 -17.67
N VAL A 30 -18.85 -5.55 -17.00
CA VAL A 30 -18.81 -5.05 -15.62
C VAL A 30 -19.99 -5.61 -14.84
N ARG A 31 -19.84 -5.72 -13.53
CA ARG A 31 -20.94 -6.04 -12.60
C ARG A 31 -21.14 -4.90 -11.62
N SER A 32 -22.37 -4.41 -11.46
CA SER A 32 -22.72 -3.44 -10.43
C SER A 32 -22.48 -4.02 -9.04
N ASN A 33 -21.99 -3.17 -8.14
CA ASN A 33 -21.79 -3.51 -6.74
C ASN A 33 -22.99 -3.07 -5.90
N THR A 34 -23.97 -3.97 -5.74
CA THR A 34 -25.20 -3.73 -4.95
C THR A 34 -25.00 -3.57 -3.44
N ILE A 35 -23.76 -3.62 -2.95
CA ILE A 35 -23.39 -3.16 -1.60
C ILE A 35 -23.36 -1.62 -1.56
N LEU A 36 -22.91 -0.96 -2.64
CA LEU A 36 -22.71 0.49 -2.74
C LEU A 36 -23.74 1.20 -3.61
N SER A 37 -24.18 0.59 -4.71
CA SER A 37 -25.01 1.22 -5.75
C SER A 37 -25.97 0.24 -6.42
N SER A 38 -27.14 0.72 -6.84
CA SER A 38 -28.13 -0.14 -7.48
C SER A 38 -27.74 -0.48 -8.93
N ALA A 39 -28.34 -1.51 -9.51
CA ALA A 39 -28.15 -1.78 -10.94
C ALA A 39 -28.72 -0.64 -11.81
N GLU A 40 -29.84 -0.03 -11.39
CA GLU A 40 -30.48 1.09 -12.09
C GLU A 40 -29.69 2.41 -12.00
N GLU A 41 -28.99 2.65 -10.89
CA GLU A 41 -28.05 3.76 -10.80
C GLU A 41 -26.88 3.61 -11.77
N LEU A 42 -26.29 2.41 -11.86
CA LEU A 42 -25.18 2.18 -12.79
C LEU A 42 -25.61 2.40 -14.25
N LYS A 43 -26.85 2.01 -14.62
CA LYS A 43 -27.42 2.34 -15.93
C LYS A 43 -27.54 3.84 -16.15
N ARG A 44 -28.03 4.60 -15.17
CA ARG A 44 -28.17 6.06 -15.27
C ARG A 44 -26.82 6.75 -15.49
N TRP A 45 -25.80 6.42 -14.70
CA TRP A 45 -24.45 7.00 -14.89
C TRP A 45 -23.80 6.55 -16.19
N ALA A 46 -24.11 5.33 -16.65
CA ALA A 46 -23.67 4.86 -17.96
C ALA A 46 -24.31 5.69 -19.08
N GLU A 47 -25.62 5.93 -19.04
CA GLU A 47 -26.33 6.80 -20.00
C GLU A 47 -25.77 8.23 -19.99
N GLU A 48 -25.59 8.83 -18.81
CA GLU A 48 -24.97 10.16 -18.63
C GLU A 48 -23.54 10.24 -19.21
N LYS A 49 -22.76 9.17 -19.07
CA LYS A 49 -21.40 9.06 -19.64
C LYS A 49 -21.36 8.55 -21.10
N GLY A 50 -22.51 8.37 -21.75
CA GLY A 50 -22.60 7.89 -23.15
C GLY A 50 -22.20 6.41 -23.34
N TRP A 51 -22.27 5.59 -22.30
CA TRP A 51 -21.97 4.16 -22.34
C TRP A 51 -23.22 3.36 -22.71
N LYS A 52 -23.06 2.41 -23.63
CA LYS A 52 -24.11 1.50 -24.08
C LYS A 52 -24.02 0.22 -23.26
N LEU A 53 -24.97 0.00 -22.35
CA LEU A 53 -25.06 -1.21 -21.53
C LEU A 53 -26.01 -2.23 -22.15
N GLN A 54 -25.55 -3.47 -22.30
CA GLN A 54 -26.42 -4.62 -22.60
C GLN A 54 -26.37 -5.60 -21.43
N PRO A 55 -27.52 -6.06 -20.88
CA PRO A 55 -27.53 -6.97 -19.73
C PRO A 55 -26.90 -8.34 -20.04
N VAL A 56 -26.27 -8.93 -19.05
CA VAL A 56 -25.77 -10.31 -19.07
C VAL A 56 -26.93 -11.27 -18.77
N PRO A 57 -27.21 -12.29 -19.60
CA PRO A 57 -28.43 -13.09 -19.47
C PRO A 57 -28.63 -13.81 -18.12
N TRP A 58 -27.53 -14.08 -17.40
CA TRP A 58 -27.51 -14.83 -16.14
C TRP A 58 -27.03 -14.01 -14.93
N CYS A 59 -27.02 -12.68 -15.01
CA CYS A 59 -26.63 -11.81 -13.89
C CYS A 59 -27.38 -10.47 -13.97
N THR A 60 -28.30 -10.20 -13.03
CA THR A 60 -29.12 -8.97 -12.98
C THR A 60 -28.26 -7.71 -12.90
N GLU A 61 -27.11 -7.82 -12.22
CA GLU A 61 -26.16 -6.73 -12.00
C GLU A 61 -25.08 -6.67 -13.09
N GLY A 62 -25.05 -7.62 -14.03
CA GLY A 62 -24.02 -7.76 -15.05
C GLY A 62 -24.37 -7.06 -16.35
N PHE A 63 -23.43 -6.29 -16.91
CA PHE A 63 -23.60 -5.56 -18.16
C PHE A 63 -22.37 -5.69 -19.05
N PHE A 64 -22.58 -6.02 -20.32
CA PHE A 64 -21.62 -5.74 -21.38
C PHE A 64 -21.59 -4.22 -21.62
N VAL A 65 -20.41 -3.65 -21.76
CA VAL A 65 -20.19 -2.20 -21.90
C VAL A 65 -19.55 -1.91 -23.25
N ASP A 66 -20.22 -1.12 -24.08
CA ASP A 66 -19.57 -0.41 -25.18
C ASP A 66 -19.58 1.10 -24.93
N ARG A 67 -18.57 1.79 -25.47
CA ARG A 67 -18.37 3.23 -25.28
C ARG A 67 -17.73 3.81 -26.52
N ASP A 68 -18.30 4.93 -26.96
CA ASP A 68 -17.80 5.69 -28.11
C ASP A 68 -16.52 6.45 -27.71
N ASP A 69 -16.51 7.12 -26.55
CA ASP A 69 -15.27 7.62 -25.93
C ASP A 69 -14.54 6.52 -25.14
N ARG A 70 -13.23 6.45 -25.37
CA ARG A 70 -12.31 5.48 -24.76
C ARG A 70 -11.03 6.14 -24.21
N SER A 71 -10.99 7.48 -24.16
CA SER A 71 -9.92 8.31 -23.61
C SER A 71 -9.49 7.90 -22.20
N VAL A 72 -10.47 7.75 -21.30
CA VAL A 72 -10.27 7.23 -19.93
C VAL A 72 -10.51 5.71 -19.93
N PRO A 73 -9.49 4.89 -19.60
CA PRO A 73 -9.68 3.45 -19.39
C PRO A 73 -10.70 3.21 -18.27
N LEU A 74 -11.62 2.26 -18.43
CA LEU A 74 -12.64 1.96 -17.40
C LEU A 74 -12.03 1.75 -16.00
N GLY A 75 -10.83 1.14 -15.90
CA GLY A 75 -10.13 0.92 -14.63
C GLY A 75 -9.53 2.17 -13.97
N LYS A 76 -9.65 3.33 -14.62
CA LYS A 76 -9.37 4.66 -14.06
C LYS A 76 -10.62 5.54 -13.96
N ASP A 77 -11.80 5.04 -14.37
CA ASP A 77 -13.04 5.78 -14.18
C ASP A 77 -13.38 5.85 -12.68
N LEU A 78 -13.87 7.01 -12.25
CA LEU A 78 -14.19 7.28 -10.84
C LEU A 78 -15.12 6.21 -10.25
N LEU A 79 -16.15 5.77 -10.98
CA LEU A 79 -17.09 4.75 -10.49
C LEU A 79 -16.40 3.41 -10.21
N HIS A 80 -15.30 3.10 -10.91
CA HIS A 80 -14.49 1.93 -10.59
C HIS A 80 -13.62 2.14 -9.35
N LEU A 81 -13.01 3.32 -9.21
CA LEU A 81 -12.16 3.67 -8.07
C LEU A 81 -12.96 3.68 -6.76
N LEU A 82 -14.21 4.15 -6.80
CA LEU A 82 -15.17 4.11 -5.70
C LEU A 82 -15.85 2.74 -5.52
N GLY A 83 -15.57 1.76 -6.38
CA GLY A 83 -16.08 0.39 -6.24
C GLY A 83 -17.55 0.18 -6.62
N HIS A 84 -18.20 1.15 -7.27
CA HIS A 84 -19.58 1.03 -7.75
C HIS A 84 -19.77 -0.09 -8.78
N PHE A 85 -18.72 -0.47 -9.51
CA PHE A 85 -18.73 -1.66 -10.34
C PHE A 85 -17.37 -2.41 -10.36
N TYR A 86 -17.44 -3.71 -10.65
CA TYR A 86 -16.31 -4.62 -10.73
C TYR A 86 -16.08 -5.10 -12.18
N PHE A 87 -14.82 -5.23 -12.63
CA PHE A 87 -14.51 -5.93 -13.89
C PHE A 87 -14.60 -7.43 -13.70
N GLN A 88 -15.65 -8.02 -14.26
CA GLN A 88 -15.88 -9.44 -14.21
C GLN A 88 -16.46 -9.84 -15.56
N GLU A 89 -15.86 -10.85 -16.16
CA GLU A 89 -16.31 -11.37 -17.44
C GLU A 89 -17.63 -12.11 -17.27
N ALA A 90 -18.45 -12.12 -18.33
CA ALA A 90 -19.84 -12.59 -18.21
C ALA A 90 -19.92 -14.03 -17.69
N SER A 91 -19.14 -14.97 -18.23
CA SER A 91 -19.16 -16.36 -17.74
C SER A 91 -18.65 -16.48 -16.29
N SER A 92 -17.71 -15.63 -15.89
CA SER A 92 -17.15 -15.56 -14.53
C SER A 92 -18.19 -15.11 -13.49
N MET A 93 -19.34 -14.57 -13.90
CA MET A 93 -20.49 -14.27 -13.02
C MET A 93 -21.39 -15.47 -12.75
N LEU A 94 -21.36 -16.49 -13.62
CA LEU A 94 -22.27 -17.63 -13.59
C LEU A 94 -22.11 -18.53 -12.35
N PRO A 95 -20.90 -18.86 -11.86
CA PRO A 95 -20.73 -19.74 -10.70
C PRO A 95 -21.47 -19.27 -9.46
N VAL A 96 -21.50 -17.97 -9.20
CA VAL A 96 -22.20 -17.41 -8.03
C VAL A 96 -23.72 -17.38 -8.27
N GLY A 97 -24.17 -17.18 -9.50
CA GLY A 97 -25.58 -17.32 -9.88
C GLY A 97 -26.11 -18.75 -9.68
N LEU A 98 -25.28 -19.76 -9.92
CA LEU A 98 -25.58 -21.18 -9.64
C LEU A 98 -25.45 -21.53 -8.15
N LEU A 99 -24.50 -20.90 -7.45
CA LEU A 99 -24.32 -21.04 -6.01
C LEU A 99 -25.57 -20.55 -5.26
N GLN A 100 -26.24 -19.50 -5.75
CA GLN A 100 -27.42 -18.86 -5.13
C GLN A 100 -27.22 -18.54 -3.63
N PRO A 101 -26.13 -17.84 -3.22
CA PRO A 101 -25.81 -17.59 -1.81
C PRO A 101 -26.91 -16.77 -1.10
N GLU A 102 -27.24 -17.15 0.13
CA GLU A 102 -28.34 -16.55 0.91
C GLU A 102 -27.86 -15.81 2.19
N PRO A 103 -28.59 -14.78 2.65
CA PRO A 103 -28.20 -13.98 3.82
C PRO A 103 -28.31 -14.76 5.14
N GLY A 104 -27.16 -15.11 5.73
CA GLY A 104 -27.06 -15.85 7.00
C GLY A 104 -26.21 -17.12 6.90
N GLU A 105 -25.86 -17.55 5.68
CA GLU A 105 -25.07 -18.75 5.43
C GLU A 105 -23.58 -18.57 5.72
N ILE A 106 -22.88 -19.69 5.95
CA ILE A 106 -21.43 -19.78 6.01
C ILE A 106 -20.93 -20.34 4.67
N ILE A 107 -20.23 -19.51 3.90
CA ILE A 107 -19.84 -19.81 2.51
C ILE A 107 -18.32 -19.86 2.37
N LEU A 108 -17.78 -20.91 1.73
CA LEU A 108 -16.37 -21.02 1.40
C LEU A 108 -16.12 -20.64 -0.07
N ASP A 109 -15.29 -19.64 -0.31
CA ASP A 109 -14.67 -19.37 -1.61
C ASP A 109 -13.21 -19.85 -1.54
N MET A 110 -12.93 -21.05 -2.05
CA MET A 110 -11.68 -21.76 -1.77
C MET A 110 -10.46 -21.21 -2.55
N ALA A 111 -10.72 -20.47 -3.63
CA ALA A 111 -9.71 -19.92 -4.56
C ALA A 111 -10.07 -18.47 -4.94
N ALA A 112 -10.35 -17.66 -3.92
CA ALA A 112 -11.07 -16.40 -3.99
C ALA A 112 -10.40 -15.29 -4.82
N ALA A 113 -9.06 -15.26 -4.93
CA ALA A 113 -8.38 -14.14 -5.56
C ALA A 113 -8.57 -14.13 -7.09
N PRO A 114 -8.88 -12.98 -7.73
CA PRO A 114 -8.70 -11.62 -7.23
C PRO A 114 -9.92 -11.00 -6.51
N GLY A 115 -11.00 -11.75 -6.24
CA GLY A 115 -12.14 -11.28 -5.42
C GLY A 115 -13.42 -10.92 -6.19
N SER A 116 -13.49 -11.17 -7.50
CA SER A 116 -14.70 -10.91 -8.30
C SER A 116 -15.90 -11.75 -7.87
N LYS A 117 -15.69 -13.06 -7.68
CA LYS A 117 -16.70 -14.01 -7.21
C LYS A 117 -17.03 -13.80 -5.72
N THR A 118 -16.02 -13.60 -4.88
CA THR A 118 -16.19 -13.29 -3.45
C THR A 118 -17.04 -12.03 -3.21
N SER A 119 -16.79 -10.94 -3.95
CA SER A 119 -17.59 -9.71 -3.86
C SER A 119 -19.00 -9.87 -4.44
N GLN A 120 -19.21 -10.79 -5.40
CA GLN A 120 -20.54 -11.13 -5.90
C GLN A 120 -21.35 -11.93 -4.87
N ILE A 121 -20.70 -12.86 -4.15
CA ILE A 121 -21.30 -13.58 -3.01
C ILE A 121 -21.72 -12.56 -1.93
N ALA A 122 -20.82 -11.65 -1.54
CA ALA A 122 -21.09 -10.62 -0.54
C ALA A 122 -22.24 -9.67 -0.93
N ALA A 123 -22.38 -9.37 -2.22
CA ALA A 123 -23.46 -8.55 -2.75
C ALA A 123 -24.83 -9.27 -2.68
N ALA A 124 -24.88 -10.56 -3.03
CA ALA A 124 -26.09 -11.37 -2.93
C ALA A 124 -26.53 -11.59 -1.47
N MET A 125 -25.58 -11.78 -0.53
CA MET A 125 -25.85 -11.94 0.90
C MET A 125 -26.35 -10.66 1.62
N GLN A 126 -26.52 -9.53 0.91
CA GLN A 126 -27.14 -8.32 1.48
C GLN A 126 -28.67 -8.46 1.71
N GLY A 127 -29.31 -9.42 1.04
CA GLY A 127 -30.74 -9.72 1.20
C GLY A 127 -31.69 -8.66 0.65
N ARG A 128 -31.26 -7.87 -0.34
CA ARG A 128 -32.04 -6.78 -0.95
C ARG A 128 -32.33 -7.06 -2.43
N PRO A 129 -33.51 -6.67 -2.95
CA PRO A 129 -33.70 -6.46 -4.38
C PRO A 129 -32.72 -5.40 -4.90
N ALA A 130 -32.26 -5.54 -6.15
CA ALA A 130 -31.33 -4.60 -6.78
C ALA A 130 -31.88 -3.15 -6.94
N SER A 131 -33.16 -2.92 -6.60
CA SER A 131 -33.87 -1.63 -6.63
C SER A 131 -34.02 -0.94 -5.27
N ALA A 132 -33.59 -1.55 -4.16
CA ALA A 132 -33.70 -0.94 -2.83
C ALA A 132 -32.70 0.23 -2.64
N PRO A 133 -33.07 1.30 -1.90
CA PRO A 133 -32.16 2.42 -1.64
C PRO A 133 -30.94 2.01 -0.82
N HIS A 134 -29.87 2.79 -0.96
CA HIS A 134 -28.52 2.49 -0.49
C HIS A 134 -28.38 2.48 1.02
N GLY A 135 -27.23 2.01 1.48
CA GLY A 135 -26.76 2.40 2.80
C GLY A 135 -27.60 1.89 3.98
N ALA A 136 -28.28 0.74 3.91
CA ALA A 136 -29.04 0.25 5.07
C ALA A 136 -28.95 -1.26 5.39
N SER A 137 -28.22 -2.08 4.60
CA SER A 137 -27.94 -3.47 5.00
C SER A 137 -26.56 -3.60 5.66
N VAL A 138 -26.51 -4.51 6.64
CA VAL A 138 -25.31 -5.22 7.07
C VAL A 138 -25.41 -6.59 6.39
N GLY A 139 -24.41 -7.00 5.62
CA GLY A 139 -24.41 -8.31 4.97
C GLY A 139 -24.42 -9.41 6.02
N ARG A 140 -25.42 -10.30 5.99
CA ARG A 140 -25.54 -11.41 6.96
C ARG A 140 -24.70 -12.61 6.52
N GLY A 141 -24.52 -13.58 7.40
CA GLY A 141 -23.69 -14.75 7.17
C GLY A 141 -22.20 -14.44 7.20
N VAL A 142 -21.39 -15.40 6.77
CA VAL A 142 -19.92 -15.34 6.78
C VAL A 142 -19.33 -15.93 5.52
N ILE A 143 -18.49 -15.16 4.83
CA ILE A 143 -17.71 -15.63 3.69
C ILE A 143 -16.29 -15.95 4.17
N VAL A 144 -15.85 -17.19 4.06
CA VAL A 144 -14.45 -17.56 4.21
C VAL A 144 -13.82 -17.55 2.82
N ALA A 145 -13.01 -16.53 2.55
CA ALA A 145 -12.31 -16.36 1.29
C ALA A 145 -10.85 -16.81 1.45
N ASN A 146 -10.43 -17.77 0.63
CA ASN A 146 -9.12 -18.39 0.73
C ASN A 146 -8.33 -18.20 -0.57
N ASP A 147 -7.03 -17.91 -0.45
CA ASP A 147 -6.07 -18.16 -1.53
C ASP A 147 -4.76 -18.69 -0.94
N VAL A 148 -3.93 -19.36 -1.75
CA VAL A 148 -2.66 -19.91 -1.29
C VAL A 148 -1.49 -18.92 -1.44
N GLN A 149 -1.61 -17.93 -2.34
CA GLN A 149 -0.51 -17.03 -2.71
C GLN A 149 -0.63 -15.65 -2.02
N ASP A 150 0.39 -15.23 -1.27
CA ASP A 150 0.38 -13.95 -0.52
C ASP A 150 0.09 -12.73 -1.40
N ALA A 151 0.71 -12.65 -2.57
CA ALA A 151 0.52 -11.55 -3.51
C ALA A 151 -0.94 -11.45 -3.98
N ARG A 152 -1.58 -12.60 -4.27
CA ARG A 152 -2.99 -12.67 -4.67
C ARG A 152 -3.94 -12.35 -3.52
N ILE A 153 -3.57 -12.68 -2.27
CA ILE A 153 -4.33 -12.27 -1.08
C ILE A 153 -4.35 -10.75 -0.91
N GLN A 154 -3.24 -10.03 -1.21
CA GLN A 154 -3.27 -8.57 -1.16
C GLN A 154 -4.21 -7.99 -2.23
N THR A 155 -4.19 -8.53 -3.46
CA THR A 155 -5.15 -8.14 -4.51
C THR A 155 -6.60 -8.39 -4.09
N LEU A 156 -6.90 -9.59 -3.54
CA LEU A 156 -8.20 -9.95 -2.99
C LEU A 156 -8.65 -8.99 -1.88
N LYS A 157 -7.75 -8.68 -0.94
CA LYS A 157 -8.02 -7.75 0.15
C LYS A 157 -8.37 -6.36 -0.38
N SER A 158 -7.56 -5.78 -1.26
CA SER A 158 -7.83 -4.46 -1.85
C SER A 158 -9.09 -4.43 -2.73
N ALA A 159 -9.42 -5.54 -3.39
CA ALA A 159 -10.67 -5.69 -4.14
C ALA A 159 -11.90 -5.67 -3.23
N LEU A 160 -11.87 -6.42 -2.13
CA LEU A 160 -12.97 -6.50 -1.16
C LEU A 160 -13.12 -5.20 -0.34
N GLN A 161 -11.99 -4.54 -0.02
CA GLN A 161 -11.95 -3.23 0.62
C GLN A 161 -12.68 -2.18 -0.21
N ARG A 162 -12.28 -2.02 -1.47
CA ARG A 162 -12.95 -1.12 -2.43
C ARG A 162 -14.41 -1.49 -2.69
N SER A 163 -14.77 -2.78 -2.57
CA SER A 163 -16.14 -3.24 -2.76
C SER A 163 -17.03 -3.10 -1.51
N GLY A 164 -16.50 -2.68 -0.36
CA GLY A 164 -17.29 -2.52 0.88
C GLY A 164 -17.67 -3.83 1.59
N VAL A 165 -16.92 -4.93 1.35
CA VAL A 165 -17.29 -6.25 1.90
C VAL A 165 -16.86 -6.41 3.37
N MET A 166 -17.83 -6.42 4.29
CA MET A 166 -17.59 -6.56 5.73
C MET A 166 -17.76 -7.98 6.30
N ASN A 167 -18.60 -8.81 5.68
CA ASN A 167 -18.95 -10.15 6.16
C ASN A 167 -17.96 -11.24 5.70
N VAL A 168 -16.66 -10.92 5.68
CA VAL A 168 -15.59 -11.78 5.11
C VAL A 168 -14.44 -12.05 6.09
N ILE A 169 -13.93 -13.29 6.02
CA ILE A 169 -12.68 -13.74 6.63
C ILE A 169 -11.70 -14.14 5.54
N LEU A 170 -10.55 -13.47 5.48
CA LEU A 170 -9.45 -13.84 4.60
C LEU A 170 -8.56 -14.89 5.25
N THR A 171 -8.33 -15.99 4.54
CA THR A 171 -7.47 -17.10 4.99
C THR A 171 -6.40 -17.43 3.95
N LYS A 172 -5.26 -17.95 4.44
CA LYS A 172 -4.15 -18.44 3.60
C LYS A 172 -3.89 -19.92 3.87
N ARG A 173 -4.61 -20.82 3.20
CA ARG A 173 -4.45 -22.28 3.37
C ARG A 173 -4.52 -23.01 2.03
N MET A 174 -3.90 -24.19 1.99
CA MET A 174 -4.11 -25.16 0.91
C MET A 174 -5.57 -25.59 0.92
N GLY A 175 -6.23 -25.75 -0.23
CA GLY A 175 -7.67 -26.06 -0.25
C GLY A 175 -8.04 -27.35 0.49
N GLN A 176 -7.16 -28.36 0.45
CA GLN A 176 -7.25 -29.64 1.17
C GLN A 176 -7.32 -29.48 2.71
N TRP A 177 -6.92 -28.32 3.24
CA TRP A 177 -7.01 -28.01 4.66
C TRP A 177 -8.46 -27.95 5.16
N PHE A 178 -9.39 -27.46 4.33
CA PHE A 178 -10.81 -27.37 4.70
C PHE A 178 -11.47 -28.76 4.84
N ALA A 179 -11.08 -29.75 4.04
CA ALA A 179 -11.52 -31.14 4.18
C ALA A 179 -11.30 -31.73 5.58
N ARG A 180 -10.20 -31.31 6.21
CA ARG A 180 -9.68 -31.88 7.45
C ARG A 180 -10.14 -31.09 8.67
N TYR A 181 -10.10 -29.76 8.57
CA TYR A 181 -10.29 -28.86 9.70
C TYR A 181 -11.60 -28.07 9.63
N MET A 182 -12.38 -28.17 8.55
CA MET A 182 -13.67 -27.49 8.42
C MET A 182 -14.74 -28.40 7.81
N THR A 183 -14.66 -29.71 8.11
CA THR A 183 -15.63 -30.73 7.68
C THR A 183 -17.06 -30.35 8.09
N GLY A 184 -17.99 -30.34 7.13
CA GLY A 184 -19.41 -30.09 7.43
C GLY A 184 -19.72 -28.68 7.95
N ARG A 185 -18.93 -27.67 7.62
CA ARG A 185 -19.03 -26.30 8.18
C ARG A 185 -19.65 -25.26 7.26
N PHE A 186 -19.77 -25.54 5.97
CA PHE A 186 -20.19 -24.55 4.98
C PHE A 186 -21.50 -24.94 4.33
N ASP A 187 -22.49 -24.06 4.37
CA ASP A 187 -23.76 -24.23 3.68
C ASP A 187 -23.55 -24.20 2.17
N ARG A 188 -22.59 -23.38 1.69
CA ARG A 188 -22.18 -23.36 0.28
C ARG A 188 -20.67 -23.32 0.10
N VAL A 189 -20.18 -23.99 -0.95
CA VAL A 189 -18.75 -24.02 -1.31
C VAL A 189 -18.57 -23.73 -2.79
N LEU A 190 -17.72 -22.75 -3.11
CA LEU A 190 -17.33 -22.37 -4.45
C LEU A 190 -15.87 -22.75 -4.72
N ILE A 191 -15.66 -23.51 -5.78
CA ILE A 191 -14.35 -23.97 -6.27
C ILE A 191 -14.16 -23.45 -7.70
N ASP A 192 -13.73 -22.19 -7.82
CA ASP A 192 -13.23 -21.65 -9.09
C ASP A 192 -11.79 -22.11 -9.28
N ALA A 193 -11.61 -23.28 -9.89
CA ALA A 193 -10.38 -24.04 -9.75
C ALA A 193 -9.24 -23.47 -10.62
N PRO A 194 -7.99 -23.46 -10.11
CA PRO A 194 -6.82 -23.17 -10.94
C PRO A 194 -6.74 -24.21 -12.07
N CYS A 195 -6.72 -23.73 -13.31
CA CYS A 195 -6.81 -24.54 -14.52
C CYS A 195 -5.84 -24.03 -15.60
N THR A 196 -5.74 -24.75 -16.72
CA THR A 196 -4.92 -24.32 -17.87
C THR A 196 -5.47 -23.14 -18.65
N ALA A 197 -6.65 -22.63 -18.29
CA ALA A 197 -7.26 -21.38 -18.77
C ALA A 197 -7.41 -21.24 -20.31
N GLN A 198 -7.50 -22.35 -21.06
CA GLN A 198 -7.64 -22.31 -22.53
C GLN A 198 -8.84 -21.48 -23.03
N GLY A 199 -9.91 -21.40 -22.23
CA GLY A 199 -11.09 -20.61 -22.56
C GLY A 199 -10.83 -19.10 -22.62
N THR A 200 -9.76 -18.62 -21.97
CA THR A 200 -9.39 -17.19 -21.90
C THR A 200 -8.62 -16.67 -23.11
N CYS A 201 -8.49 -17.47 -24.19
CA CYS A 201 -7.79 -17.11 -25.42
C CYS A 201 -8.26 -15.80 -26.09
N ARG A 202 -9.53 -15.40 -25.91
CA ARG A 202 -10.08 -14.11 -26.36
C ARG A 202 -9.55 -12.88 -25.58
N LYS A 203 -8.89 -13.12 -24.45
CA LYS A 203 -8.33 -12.12 -23.51
C LYS A 203 -6.80 -12.15 -23.49
N ASP A 204 -6.21 -13.34 -23.51
CA ASP A 204 -4.76 -13.56 -23.68
C ASP A 204 -4.49 -14.50 -24.86
N SER A 205 -3.92 -13.96 -25.93
CA SER A 205 -3.56 -14.70 -27.14
C SER A 205 -2.44 -15.73 -26.92
N ASN A 206 -1.76 -15.71 -25.77
CA ASN A 206 -0.78 -16.71 -25.37
C ASN A 206 -1.37 -17.86 -24.53
N ALA A 207 -2.62 -17.79 -24.07
CA ALA A 207 -3.24 -18.82 -23.23
C ALA A 207 -3.13 -20.23 -23.86
N LEU A 208 -3.28 -20.33 -25.19
CA LEU A 208 -3.16 -21.60 -25.93
C LEU A 208 -1.71 -22.11 -26.05
N LYS A 209 -0.70 -21.25 -25.89
CA LYS A 209 0.74 -21.61 -25.96
C LYS A 209 1.25 -22.19 -24.66
N TYR A 210 0.67 -21.79 -23.52
CA TYR A 210 1.09 -22.24 -22.19
C TYR A 210 0.48 -23.60 -21.80
N CYS A 211 -0.53 -24.06 -22.54
CA CYS A 211 -1.16 -25.34 -22.25
C CYS A 211 -0.34 -26.51 -22.81
N SER A 212 0.10 -27.40 -21.92
CA SER A 212 0.76 -28.66 -22.24
C SER A 212 0.02 -29.82 -21.61
N GLU A 213 0.12 -31.01 -22.21
CA GLU A 213 -0.47 -32.25 -21.69
C GLU A 213 -0.09 -32.54 -20.23
N LEU A 214 1.16 -32.26 -19.86
CA LEU A 214 1.63 -32.37 -18.47
C LEU A 214 0.98 -31.31 -17.55
N GLY A 215 0.72 -30.11 -18.06
CA GLY A 215 0.01 -29.04 -17.36
C GLY A 215 -1.44 -29.42 -17.08
N ILE A 216 -2.16 -29.92 -18.10
CA ILE A 216 -3.55 -30.41 -17.99
C ILE A 216 -3.64 -31.49 -16.90
N ARG A 217 -2.79 -32.53 -16.96
CA ARG A 217 -2.79 -33.62 -15.97
C ARG A 217 -2.48 -33.16 -14.55
N LYS A 218 -1.58 -32.17 -14.38
CA LYS A 218 -1.28 -31.57 -13.07
C LYS A 218 -2.46 -30.77 -12.53
N ALA A 219 -3.10 -29.96 -13.39
CA ALA A 219 -4.29 -29.18 -13.03
C ALA A 219 -5.46 -30.10 -12.64
N ALA A 220 -5.80 -31.09 -13.48
CA ALA A 220 -6.82 -32.11 -13.22
C ALA A 220 -6.60 -32.88 -11.91
N LYS A 221 -5.34 -33.21 -11.57
CA LYS A 221 -5.00 -33.82 -10.28
C LYS A 221 -5.35 -32.88 -9.11
N LEU A 222 -4.86 -31.63 -9.15
CA LEU A 222 -5.13 -30.65 -8.10
C LEU A 222 -6.63 -30.35 -7.98
N GLN A 223 -7.33 -30.22 -9.09
CA GLN A 223 -8.77 -29.96 -9.14
C GLN A 223 -9.59 -31.07 -8.46
N ARG A 224 -9.23 -32.34 -8.65
CA ARG A 224 -9.83 -33.46 -7.90
C ARG A 224 -9.60 -33.34 -6.39
N GLU A 225 -8.38 -33.02 -5.96
CA GLU A 225 -8.07 -32.83 -4.53
C GLU A 225 -8.83 -31.64 -3.91
N LEU A 226 -9.01 -30.55 -4.66
CA LEU A 226 -9.77 -29.38 -4.24
C LEU A 226 -11.29 -29.66 -4.19
N LEU A 227 -11.85 -30.33 -5.19
CA LEU A 227 -13.27 -30.68 -5.23
C LEU A 227 -13.63 -31.74 -4.18
N GLU A 228 -12.76 -32.73 -3.93
CA GLU A 228 -12.88 -33.64 -2.78
C GLU A 228 -12.88 -32.87 -1.45
N SER A 229 -12.00 -31.87 -1.31
CA SER A 229 -12.00 -31.01 -0.12
C SER A 229 -13.30 -30.24 0.05
N ALA A 230 -13.87 -29.73 -1.03
CA ALA A 230 -15.16 -29.05 -1.04
C ALA A 230 -16.30 -29.97 -0.57
N VAL A 231 -16.33 -31.20 -1.08
CA VAL A 231 -17.30 -32.24 -0.70
C VAL A 231 -17.19 -32.59 0.79
N HIS A 232 -15.98 -32.63 1.36
CA HIS A 232 -15.81 -32.82 2.80
C HIS A 232 -16.22 -31.58 3.62
N ALA A 233 -15.86 -30.38 3.16
CA ALA A 233 -16.09 -29.12 3.86
C ALA A 233 -17.57 -28.70 3.89
N ALA A 234 -18.34 -28.99 2.84
CA ALA A 234 -19.77 -28.71 2.76
C ALA A 234 -20.59 -29.43 3.86
N ALA A 235 -21.59 -28.74 4.40
CA ALA A 235 -22.63 -29.30 5.26
C ALA A 235 -23.57 -30.25 4.47
N ILE A 236 -24.37 -31.06 5.16
CA ILE A 236 -25.41 -31.88 4.54
C ILE A 236 -26.56 -30.94 4.11
N GLY A 237 -27.07 -31.13 2.89
CA GLY A 237 -27.89 -30.16 2.17
C GLY A 237 -27.09 -29.02 1.53
N GLY A 238 -25.77 -28.95 1.78
CA GLY A 238 -24.93 -27.86 1.30
C GLY A 238 -24.62 -27.95 -0.20
N ARG A 239 -24.61 -26.79 -0.86
CA ARG A 239 -24.37 -26.68 -2.32
C ARG A 239 -22.92 -26.44 -2.64
N ILE A 240 -22.39 -27.18 -3.61
CA ILE A 240 -21.02 -27.05 -4.11
C ILE A 240 -21.09 -26.65 -5.58
N VAL A 241 -20.41 -25.57 -5.95
CA VAL A 241 -20.21 -25.19 -7.36
C VAL A 241 -18.74 -25.34 -7.72
N TYR A 242 -18.47 -26.19 -8.71
CA TYR A 242 -17.17 -26.33 -9.36
C TYR A 242 -17.17 -25.53 -10.65
N SER A 243 -16.15 -24.70 -10.89
CA SER A 243 -15.98 -23.97 -12.15
C SER A 243 -14.54 -23.87 -12.62
N THR A 244 -14.36 -23.74 -13.94
CA THR A 244 -13.07 -23.47 -14.58
C THR A 244 -13.24 -22.53 -15.77
N CYS A 245 -12.16 -21.86 -16.19
CA CYS A 245 -12.08 -21.12 -17.46
C CYS A 245 -11.28 -21.89 -18.53
N THR A 246 -11.34 -23.23 -18.51
CA THR A 246 -10.68 -24.09 -19.51
C THR A 246 -11.68 -24.93 -20.30
N LEU A 247 -11.22 -25.41 -21.46
CA LEU A 247 -12.00 -26.20 -22.42
C LEU A 247 -11.69 -27.71 -22.33
N THR A 248 -10.67 -28.10 -21.59
CA THR A 248 -10.16 -29.49 -21.47
C THR A 248 -11.12 -30.40 -20.70
N PRO A 249 -11.61 -31.50 -21.30
CA PRO A 249 -12.45 -32.50 -20.60
C PRO A 249 -11.80 -33.06 -19.32
N GLU A 250 -10.47 -33.21 -19.32
CA GLU A 250 -9.68 -33.75 -18.21
C GLU A 250 -9.75 -32.87 -16.95
N GLU A 251 -9.97 -31.57 -17.12
CA GLU A 251 -10.11 -30.58 -16.03
C GLU A 251 -11.57 -30.28 -15.68
N ASN A 252 -12.51 -30.76 -16.50
CA ASN A 252 -13.93 -30.43 -16.44
C ASN A 252 -14.75 -31.68 -16.10
N GLU A 253 -15.30 -32.34 -17.12
CA GLU A 253 -16.12 -33.54 -16.98
C GLU A 253 -15.42 -34.67 -16.20
N GLU A 254 -14.15 -34.97 -16.50
CA GLU A 254 -13.43 -36.07 -15.82
C GLU A 254 -13.23 -35.81 -14.32
N VAL A 255 -12.96 -34.56 -13.92
CA VAL A 255 -12.82 -34.19 -12.51
C VAL A 255 -14.13 -34.46 -11.78
N VAL A 256 -15.24 -33.94 -12.29
CA VAL A 256 -16.56 -34.05 -11.65
C VAL A 256 -17.05 -35.50 -11.63
N LEU A 257 -16.93 -36.22 -12.75
CA LEU A 257 -17.30 -37.64 -12.84
C LEU A 257 -16.48 -38.51 -11.87
N SER A 258 -15.18 -38.23 -11.69
CA SER A 258 -14.35 -38.98 -10.74
C SER A 258 -14.78 -38.77 -9.27
N ILE A 259 -15.25 -37.57 -8.93
CA ILE A 259 -15.77 -37.24 -7.60
C ILE A 259 -17.17 -37.84 -7.38
N LEU A 260 -18.05 -37.79 -8.39
CA LEU A 260 -19.36 -38.46 -8.34
C LEU A 260 -19.23 -39.97 -8.16
N ASN A 261 -18.28 -40.61 -8.87
CA ASN A 261 -18.01 -42.04 -8.71
C ASN A 261 -17.43 -42.38 -7.32
N LYS A 262 -16.68 -41.46 -6.69
CA LYS A 262 -16.10 -41.65 -5.35
C LYS A 262 -17.11 -41.44 -4.23
N PHE A 263 -18.12 -40.59 -4.45
CA PHE A 263 -19.12 -40.21 -3.45
C PHE A 263 -20.56 -40.45 -3.95
N SER A 264 -20.81 -41.58 -4.60
CA SER A 264 -22.08 -41.91 -5.28
C SER A 264 -23.31 -41.80 -4.38
N ASP A 265 -23.15 -42.13 -3.10
CA ASP A 265 -24.25 -42.17 -2.14
C ASP A 265 -24.34 -40.90 -1.29
N GLN A 266 -23.39 -39.96 -1.46
CA GLN A 266 -23.29 -38.72 -0.68
C GLN A 266 -23.40 -37.44 -1.53
N LEU A 267 -23.51 -37.54 -2.85
CA LEU A 267 -23.66 -36.42 -3.77
C LEU A 267 -24.85 -36.60 -4.71
N LYS A 268 -25.53 -35.49 -4.98
CA LYS A 268 -26.54 -35.34 -6.03
C LYS A 268 -26.09 -34.23 -6.99
N VAL A 269 -26.28 -34.43 -8.29
CA VAL A 269 -26.13 -33.32 -9.27
C VAL A 269 -27.43 -32.52 -9.31
N VAL A 270 -27.30 -31.19 -9.29
CA VAL A 270 -28.42 -30.26 -9.42
C VAL A 270 -28.45 -29.74 -10.86
N ASP A 271 -29.60 -29.78 -11.54
CA ASP A 271 -29.72 -29.28 -12.91
C ASP A 271 -29.72 -27.73 -12.93
N PRO A 272 -28.74 -27.09 -13.59
CA PRO A 272 -28.67 -25.63 -13.68
C PRO A 272 -29.89 -24.96 -14.33
N ARG A 273 -30.68 -25.70 -15.12
CA ARG A 273 -31.91 -25.22 -15.79
C ARG A 273 -33.12 -25.18 -14.85
N GLU A 274 -33.05 -25.88 -13.72
CA GLU A 274 -34.06 -25.82 -12.66
C GLU A 274 -33.80 -24.66 -11.69
N LEU A 275 -32.57 -24.13 -11.66
CA LEU A 275 -32.21 -22.98 -10.84
C LEU A 275 -32.73 -21.68 -11.46
N ALA A 276 -33.42 -20.89 -10.65
CA ALA A 276 -33.77 -19.51 -11.00
C ALA A 276 -32.51 -18.63 -10.96
N VAL A 277 -31.92 -18.40 -12.13
CA VAL A 277 -30.77 -17.51 -12.32
C VAL A 277 -31.26 -16.23 -12.99
N ASN A 278 -30.82 -15.05 -12.54
CA ASN A 278 -31.29 -13.75 -13.06
C ASN A 278 -32.83 -13.57 -12.96
N GLN A 279 -33.43 -13.98 -11.83
CA GLN A 279 -34.87 -13.90 -11.54
C GLN A 279 -35.79 -14.64 -12.54
N GLY A 280 -35.24 -15.52 -13.40
CA GLY A 280 -35.98 -16.28 -14.39
C GLY A 280 -35.30 -17.59 -14.78
N LYS A 281 -35.70 -18.17 -15.92
CA LYS A 281 -35.02 -19.31 -16.53
C LYS A 281 -34.17 -18.84 -17.70
N VAL A 282 -32.85 -18.97 -17.56
CA VAL A 282 -31.90 -18.79 -18.67
C VAL A 282 -31.83 -20.11 -19.45
N ALA A 283 -31.86 -20.04 -20.78
CA ALA A 283 -31.79 -21.22 -21.64
C ALA A 283 -30.37 -21.79 -21.70
N PHE A 284 -30.02 -22.62 -20.70
CA PHE A 284 -28.74 -23.32 -20.63
C PHE A 284 -28.67 -24.61 -21.47
N ASP A 285 -29.72 -24.94 -22.23
CA ASP A 285 -29.84 -26.21 -22.96
C ASP A 285 -28.72 -26.46 -23.99
N ALA A 286 -28.15 -25.41 -24.57
CA ALA A 286 -26.96 -25.54 -25.42
C ALA A 286 -25.76 -26.03 -24.61
N ALA A 287 -25.39 -25.31 -23.54
CA ALA A 287 -24.27 -25.66 -22.68
C ALA A 287 -24.41 -27.02 -21.98
N VAL A 288 -25.65 -27.44 -21.67
CA VAL A 288 -25.94 -28.79 -21.16
C VAL A 288 -25.71 -29.86 -22.22
N ARG A 289 -26.23 -29.68 -23.45
CA ARG A 289 -25.98 -30.62 -24.55
C ARG A 289 -24.49 -30.74 -24.87
N ASP A 290 -23.77 -29.61 -24.87
CA ASP A 290 -22.34 -29.54 -25.17
C ASP A 290 -21.52 -30.36 -24.16
N SER A 291 -21.88 -30.35 -22.86
CA SER A 291 -21.21 -31.20 -21.87
C SER A 291 -21.63 -32.67 -21.97
N ILE A 292 -22.90 -32.97 -22.21
CA ILE A 292 -23.39 -34.35 -22.40
C ILE A 292 -22.67 -35.03 -23.58
N ALA A 293 -22.44 -34.31 -24.68
CA ALA A 293 -21.67 -34.81 -25.83
C ALA A 293 -20.23 -35.19 -25.44
N VAL A 294 -19.57 -34.39 -24.59
CA VAL A 294 -18.24 -34.72 -24.06
C VAL A 294 -18.30 -35.93 -23.13
N GLN A 295 -19.27 -35.99 -22.20
CA GLN A 295 -19.44 -37.11 -21.27
C GLN A 295 -19.61 -38.45 -21.99
N HIS A 296 -20.40 -38.50 -23.07
CA HIS A 296 -20.56 -39.70 -23.91
C HIS A 296 -19.26 -40.18 -24.59
N SER A 297 -18.24 -39.32 -24.75
CA SER A 297 -16.93 -39.73 -25.26
C SER A 297 -16.00 -40.30 -24.17
N LEU A 298 -16.25 -39.94 -22.91
CA LEU A 298 -15.45 -40.33 -21.74
C LEU A 298 -15.98 -41.61 -21.06
N GLN A 299 -17.28 -41.86 -21.18
CA GLN A 299 -18.00 -42.92 -20.48
C GLN A 299 -18.34 -44.10 -21.40
N SER A 300 -18.44 -45.30 -20.83
CA SER A 300 -18.97 -46.47 -21.54
C SER A 300 -20.46 -46.30 -21.86
N ALA A 301 -20.90 -46.87 -22.98
CA ALA A 301 -22.30 -46.82 -23.41
C ALA A 301 -23.25 -47.33 -22.30
N GLY A 302 -24.28 -46.53 -21.99
CA GLY A 302 -25.28 -46.83 -20.96
C GLY A 302 -25.05 -46.17 -19.60
N GLN A 303 -23.95 -45.45 -19.37
CA GLN A 303 -23.81 -44.61 -18.18
C GLN A 303 -24.70 -43.36 -18.25
N THR A 304 -25.22 -42.94 -17.10
CA THR A 304 -26.02 -41.70 -16.96
C THR A 304 -25.13 -40.47 -17.18
N ALA A 305 -25.52 -39.62 -18.12
CA ALA A 305 -24.93 -38.30 -18.32
C ALA A 305 -25.61 -37.27 -17.40
N TYR A 306 -24.85 -36.27 -16.97
CA TYR A 306 -25.26 -35.26 -15.99
C TYR A 306 -25.36 -33.86 -16.61
N PRO A 307 -26.26 -33.00 -16.11
CA PRO A 307 -26.50 -31.67 -16.67
C PRO A 307 -25.46 -30.62 -16.24
N PHE A 308 -24.18 -30.83 -16.56
CA PHE A 308 -23.14 -29.81 -16.37
C PHE A 308 -23.21 -28.74 -17.47
N LEU A 309 -22.69 -27.54 -17.20
CA LEU A 309 -22.61 -26.48 -18.21
C LEU A 309 -21.21 -26.43 -18.82
N ARG A 310 -21.13 -26.68 -20.12
CA ARG A 310 -19.96 -26.41 -20.95
C ARG A 310 -20.26 -25.24 -21.89
N ILE A 311 -19.60 -24.11 -21.68
CA ILE A 311 -19.74 -22.91 -22.50
C ILE A 311 -18.54 -22.84 -23.43
N TRP A 312 -18.77 -23.02 -24.73
CA TRP A 312 -17.78 -22.66 -25.74
C TRP A 312 -17.85 -21.15 -26.01
N PRO A 313 -16.77 -20.51 -26.49
CA PRO A 313 -16.76 -19.08 -26.82
C PRO A 313 -17.92 -18.63 -27.72
N GLN A 314 -18.33 -19.49 -28.66
CA GLN A 314 -19.45 -19.27 -29.57
C GLN A 314 -20.84 -19.51 -28.98
N THR A 315 -20.97 -20.22 -27.85
CA THR A 315 -22.29 -20.59 -27.29
C THR A 315 -23.08 -19.36 -26.84
N TYR A 316 -22.40 -18.36 -26.25
CA TYR A 316 -23.02 -17.12 -25.75
C TYR A 316 -22.20 -15.85 -26.05
N ASP A 317 -21.23 -15.92 -26.98
CA ASP A 317 -20.25 -14.86 -27.26
C ASP A 317 -19.47 -14.38 -26.01
N THR A 318 -18.95 -15.34 -25.25
CA THR A 318 -18.13 -15.13 -24.03
C THR A 318 -16.74 -15.75 -24.18
N GLU A 319 -15.97 -15.84 -23.09
CA GLU A 319 -14.87 -16.82 -23.03
C GLU A 319 -15.41 -18.26 -22.95
N GLY A 320 -14.50 -19.23 -23.05
CA GLY A 320 -14.78 -20.63 -22.73
C GLY A 320 -14.83 -20.87 -21.21
N PHE A 321 -15.82 -21.60 -20.74
CA PHE A 321 -16.07 -21.79 -19.30
C PHE A 321 -16.78 -23.11 -18.99
N PHE A 322 -16.62 -23.64 -17.78
CA PHE A 322 -17.32 -24.84 -17.31
C PHE A 322 -17.89 -24.64 -15.90
N CYS A 323 -19.07 -25.21 -15.64
CA CYS A 323 -19.69 -25.24 -14.31
C CYS A 323 -20.39 -26.59 -14.03
N ALA A 324 -20.23 -27.11 -12.82
CA ALA A 324 -21.04 -28.21 -12.29
C ALA A 324 -21.59 -27.84 -10.91
N VAL A 325 -22.85 -28.21 -10.65
CA VAL A 325 -23.54 -27.92 -9.37
C VAL A 325 -23.87 -29.24 -8.68
N LEU A 326 -23.37 -29.39 -7.46
CA LEU A 326 -23.53 -30.57 -6.63
C LEU A 326 -24.20 -30.20 -5.30
N GLU A 327 -24.92 -31.15 -4.72
CA GLU A 327 -25.53 -31.05 -3.39
C GLU A 327 -25.08 -32.25 -2.56
N LYS A 328 -24.65 -32.01 -1.32
CA LYS A 328 -24.19 -33.07 -0.43
C LYS A 328 -25.35 -33.67 0.35
N THR A 329 -25.67 -34.93 0.10
CA THR A 329 -26.85 -35.61 0.68
C THR A 329 -26.56 -36.37 1.98
N ALA A 330 -25.30 -36.71 2.25
CA ALA A 330 -24.92 -37.53 3.41
C ALA A 330 -23.52 -37.19 3.99
N PRO A 331 -23.19 -37.66 5.21
CA PRO A 331 -21.86 -37.50 5.79
C PRO A 331 -20.79 -38.21 4.95
N THR A 332 -19.64 -37.56 4.76
CA THR A 332 -18.53 -38.10 3.94
C THR A 332 -17.30 -38.51 4.76
N ARG A 333 -17.15 -37.97 5.98
CA ARG A 333 -16.12 -38.31 6.97
C ARG A 333 -16.47 -37.69 8.32
N GLU A 334 -15.92 -38.22 9.40
CA GLU A 334 -15.97 -37.56 10.71
C GLU A 334 -15.11 -36.27 10.73
N ALA A 335 -15.53 -35.31 11.55
CA ALA A 335 -14.77 -34.08 11.80
C ALA A 335 -13.68 -34.35 12.86
N GLU A 336 -12.43 -34.00 12.57
CA GLU A 336 -11.35 -34.10 13.56
C GLU A 336 -11.59 -33.13 14.73
N LYS A 337 -11.23 -33.55 15.96
CA LYS A 337 -11.26 -32.64 17.11
C LYS A 337 -10.16 -31.59 16.96
N MET A 338 -10.51 -30.32 17.13
CA MET A 338 -9.64 -29.19 16.82
C MET A 338 -9.37 -28.34 18.05
N GLU A 339 -8.11 -27.94 18.22
CA GLU A 339 -7.74 -26.89 19.15
C GLU A 339 -8.21 -25.53 18.62
N LEU A 340 -9.12 -24.88 19.36
CA LEU A 340 -9.63 -23.55 19.00
C LEU A 340 -8.60 -22.49 19.35
N LYS A 341 -7.95 -21.91 18.33
CA LYS A 341 -7.05 -20.77 18.50
C LYS A 341 -7.85 -19.48 18.62
N HIS A 342 -7.49 -18.66 19.60
CA HIS A 342 -8.09 -17.34 19.75
C HIS A 342 -7.49 -16.38 18.74
N PHE A 343 -8.30 -15.42 18.26
CA PHE A 343 -7.87 -14.39 17.34
C PHE A 343 -6.79 -13.50 17.98
N ARG A 344 -5.88 -12.97 17.15
CA ARG A 344 -4.78 -12.11 17.63
C ARG A 344 -5.30 -10.73 18.02
N GLU A 345 -6.18 -10.15 17.21
CA GLU A 345 -6.93 -8.94 17.52
C GLU A 345 -8.03 -9.21 18.53
N LYS A 346 -8.30 -8.21 19.39
CA LYS A 346 -9.37 -8.27 20.39
C LYS A 346 -10.56 -7.43 19.93
N PRO A 347 -11.81 -7.91 20.12
CA PRO A 347 -12.98 -7.06 19.93
C PRO A 347 -12.93 -5.90 20.92
N LEU A 348 -13.26 -4.70 20.44
CA LEU A 348 -13.27 -3.49 21.24
C LEU A 348 -14.39 -3.59 22.31
N PRO A 349 -14.14 -3.21 23.57
CA PRO A 349 -15.16 -3.22 24.61
C PRO A 349 -16.39 -2.39 24.22
N ARG A 350 -17.60 -2.89 24.50
CA ARG A 350 -18.87 -2.26 24.08
C ARG A 350 -18.96 -0.76 24.44
N GLY A 351 -18.48 -0.36 25.62
CA GLY A 351 -18.45 1.06 26.02
C GLY A 351 -17.58 1.94 25.12
N GLN A 352 -16.39 1.47 24.72
CA GLN A 352 -15.52 2.20 23.78
C GLN A 352 -16.10 2.24 22.36
N GLN A 353 -16.77 1.16 21.92
CA GLN A 353 -17.48 1.18 20.63
C GLN A 353 -18.68 2.15 20.66
N GLN A 354 -19.40 2.25 21.79
CA GLN A 354 -20.49 3.22 21.98
C GLN A 354 -19.99 4.67 22.00
N GLU A 355 -18.88 4.95 22.68
CA GLU A 355 -18.21 6.26 22.67
C GLU A 355 -17.82 6.68 21.24
N ILE A 356 -17.19 5.77 20.49
CA ILE A 356 -16.83 6.00 19.08
C ILE A 356 -18.08 6.23 18.21
N ALA A 357 -19.12 5.40 18.36
CA ALA A 357 -20.36 5.55 17.61
C ALA A 357 -21.06 6.88 17.90
N GLN A 358 -21.12 7.30 19.17
CA GLN A 358 -21.68 8.58 19.57
C GLN A 358 -20.86 9.75 19.01
N PHE A 359 -19.53 9.68 19.08
CA PHE A 359 -18.65 10.67 18.46
C PHE A 359 -18.93 10.81 16.96
N LEU A 360 -18.99 9.70 16.21
CA LEU A 360 -19.25 9.73 14.77
C LEU A 360 -20.65 10.23 14.43
N ARG A 361 -21.68 9.86 15.20
CA ARG A 361 -23.05 10.38 15.04
C ARG A 361 -23.11 11.89 15.25
N THR A 362 -22.49 12.41 16.31
CA THR A 362 -22.39 13.87 16.53
C THR A 362 -21.56 14.56 15.43
N ARG A 363 -20.57 13.87 14.86
CA ARG A 363 -19.64 14.42 13.88
C ARG A 363 -20.20 14.54 12.47
N TYR A 364 -20.99 13.56 12.05
CA TYR A 364 -21.46 13.39 10.68
C TYR A 364 -22.98 13.34 10.55
N GLY A 365 -23.72 13.32 11.67
CA GLY A 365 -25.18 13.21 11.68
C GLY A 365 -25.71 11.84 11.26
N THR A 366 -24.88 10.79 11.24
CA THR A 366 -25.26 9.44 10.77
C THR A 366 -24.58 8.29 11.53
N ASP A 367 -25.18 7.10 11.44
CA ASP A 367 -24.72 5.87 12.06
C ASP A 367 -23.74 5.09 11.18
N ILE A 368 -22.47 5.51 11.25
CA ILE A 368 -21.34 4.84 10.59
C ILE A 368 -21.13 3.40 11.11
N ILE A 369 -21.39 3.15 12.41
CA ILE A 369 -21.35 1.81 13.03
C ILE A 369 -22.78 1.38 13.33
N ARG A 370 -23.16 0.17 12.90
CA ARG A 370 -24.54 -0.32 12.94
C ARG A 370 -24.74 -1.47 13.91
N GLY A 371 -26.02 -1.77 14.18
CA GLY A 371 -26.40 -2.97 14.93
C GLY A 371 -25.92 -4.22 14.21
N GLY A 372 -25.25 -5.13 14.94
CA GLY A 372 -24.64 -6.33 14.37
C GLY A 372 -23.25 -6.12 13.77
N GLU A 373 -22.61 -4.96 13.98
CA GLU A 373 -21.20 -4.71 13.62
C GLU A 373 -20.32 -4.61 14.88
N GLN A 374 -19.09 -5.11 14.81
CA GLN A 374 -18.12 -5.17 15.91
C GLN A 374 -16.77 -4.57 15.47
N LEU A 375 -16.25 -3.63 16.26
CA LEU A 375 -14.90 -3.10 16.09
C LEU A 375 -13.84 -4.03 16.68
N PHE A 376 -12.68 -4.10 16.04
CA PHE A 376 -11.51 -4.86 16.49
C PHE A 376 -10.28 -3.95 16.58
N ASP A 377 -9.49 -4.14 17.64
CA ASP A 377 -8.25 -3.40 17.89
C ASP A 377 -7.06 -4.01 17.12
N ARG A 378 -6.47 -3.23 16.21
CA ARG A 378 -5.25 -3.54 15.44
C ARG A 378 -4.07 -2.61 15.82
N GLY A 379 -4.00 -2.19 17.09
CA GLY A 379 -2.98 -1.27 17.61
C GLY A 379 -3.31 0.18 17.25
N ASP A 380 -2.58 0.76 16.30
CA ASP A 380 -2.83 2.14 15.84
C ASP A 380 -4.12 2.28 15.02
N HIS A 381 -4.65 1.16 14.51
CA HIS A 381 -5.84 1.08 13.65
C HIS A 381 -6.97 0.29 14.31
N LEU A 382 -8.19 0.52 13.84
CA LEU A 382 -9.40 -0.24 14.11
C LEU A 382 -9.86 -0.91 12.82
N ALA A 383 -10.44 -2.09 12.94
CA ALA A 383 -11.14 -2.78 11.86
C ALA A 383 -12.61 -3.00 12.24
N ILE A 384 -13.49 -3.12 11.24
CA ILE A 384 -14.91 -3.40 11.42
C ILE A 384 -15.32 -4.66 10.65
N THR A 385 -16.18 -5.46 11.26
CA THR A 385 -16.79 -6.64 10.64
C THR A 385 -18.13 -6.94 11.31
N THR A 386 -18.86 -7.93 10.83
CA THR A 386 -20.16 -8.30 11.39
C THR A 386 -20.00 -9.15 12.65
N GLU A 387 -20.98 -9.13 13.55
CA GLU A 387 -20.99 -9.99 14.74
C GLU A 387 -21.00 -11.47 14.36
N GLU A 388 -21.59 -11.84 13.22
CA GLU A 388 -21.60 -13.21 12.70
C GLU A 388 -20.17 -13.67 12.36
N VAL A 389 -19.40 -12.83 11.66
CA VAL A 389 -17.98 -13.05 11.40
C VAL A 389 -17.17 -13.11 12.69
N ALA A 390 -17.41 -12.19 13.63
CA ALA A 390 -16.72 -12.15 14.92
C ALA A 390 -16.96 -13.41 15.79
N ARG A 391 -18.09 -14.09 15.58
CA ARG A 391 -18.45 -15.34 16.29
C ARG A 391 -17.90 -16.60 15.62
N LEU A 392 -17.58 -16.57 14.32
CA LEU A 392 -17.06 -17.75 13.61
C LEU A 392 -15.61 -18.05 14.04
N LYS A 393 -15.44 -19.08 14.86
CA LYS A 393 -14.12 -19.53 15.32
C LYS A 393 -13.43 -20.36 14.25
N LEU A 394 -12.22 -19.95 13.87
CA LEU A 394 -11.32 -20.73 13.02
C LEU A 394 -10.15 -21.31 13.84
N PRO A 395 -9.63 -22.51 13.50
CA PRO A 395 -8.47 -23.14 14.15
C PRO A 395 -7.11 -22.51 13.73
N VAL A 396 -7.09 -21.23 13.37
CA VAL A 396 -5.92 -20.52 12.85
C VAL A 396 -5.83 -19.14 13.51
N ALA A 397 -4.62 -18.65 13.77
CA ALA A 397 -4.41 -17.29 14.26
C ALA A 397 -4.21 -16.28 13.10
N ASP A 398 -3.71 -16.75 11.95
CA ASP A 398 -3.29 -15.92 10.82
C ASP A 398 -4.44 -15.77 9.81
N TYR A 399 -5.44 -14.98 10.17
CA TYR A 399 -6.53 -14.58 9.28
C TYR A 399 -6.79 -13.07 9.38
N CYS A 400 -7.41 -12.49 8.36
CA CYS A 400 -7.79 -11.06 8.39
C CYS A 400 -9.31 -10.93 8.34
N LEU A 401 -9.87 -10.29 9.36
CA LEU A 401 -11.29 -9.91 9.40
C LEU A 401 -11.55 -8.55 8.75
N GLY A 402 -12.64 -8.50 7.98
CA GLY A 402 -13.39 -7.30 7.63
C GLY A 402 -12.60 -6.16 6.97
N LEU A 403 -13.09 -4.94 7.18
CA LEU A 403 -12.58 -3.71 6.57
C LEU A 403 -11.73 -2.89 7.56
N PRO A 404 -10.78 -2.06 7.08
CA PRO A 404 -10.27 -0.95 7.86
C PRO A 404 -11.44 -0.06 8.25
N PHE A 405 -11.49 0.30 9.53
CA PHE A 405 -12.48 1.23 10.04
C PHE A 405 -11.89 2.63 10.20
N GLY A 406 -10.66 2.70 10.72
CA GLY A 406 -10.07 3.96 11.11
C GLY A 406 -8.85 3.82 12.02
N LYS A 407 -8.42 4.94 12.60
CA LYS A 407 -7.25 5.07 13.47
C LYS A 407 -7.59 5.82 14.74
N ARG A 408 -7.04 5.40 15.88
CA ARG A 408 -7.21 6.14 17.13
C ARG A 408 -6.19 7.27 17.20
N LEU A 409 -6.61 8.46 17.62
CA LEU A 409 -5.74 9.62 17.84
C LEU A 409 -5.82 10.03 19.31
N ARG A 410 -4.86 10.81 19.80
CA ARG A 410 -4.83 11.23 21.23
C ARG A 410 -6.03 12.09 21.63
N ASP A 411 -6.52 12.89 20.70
CA ASP A 411 -7.49 13.97 20.96
C ASP A 411 -8.83 13.72 20.26
N ILE A 412 -8.97 12.58 19.54
CA ILE A 412 -10.16 12.20 18.78
C ILE A 412 -10.36 10.68 18.92
N PRO A 413 -11.55 10.19 19.34
CA PRO A 413 -11.80 8.75 19.55
C PRO A 413 -11.49 7.90 18.33
N VAL A 414 -11.83 8.38 17.13
CA VAL A 414 -11.43 7.74 15.86
C VAL A 414 -11.34 8.74 14.69
N TYR A 415 -10.37 8.50 13.82
CA TYR A 415 -10.28 8.97 12.44
C TYR A 415 -10.84 7.85 11.55
N ILE A 416 -11.86 8.06 10.71
CA ILE A 416 -12.35 6.98 9.81
C ILE A 416 -11.45 6.83 8.58
N ASP A 417 -11.18 5.60 8.15
CA ASP A 417 -10.40 5.31 6.93
C ASP A 417 -11.27 5.50 5.66
N HIS A 418 -10.61 5.61 4.50
CA HIS A 418 -11.25 5.92 3.21
C HIS A 418 -12.38 4.93 2.85
N GLU A 419 -12.18 3.64 3.12
CA GLU A 419 -13.18 2.60 2.89
C GLU A 419 -14.51 2.85 3.64
N MET A 420 -14.46 3.44 4.84
CA MET A 420 -15.68 3.80 5.59
C MET A 420 -16.33 5.07 5.07
N ALA A 421 -15.53 6.04 4.61
CA ALA A 421 -16.06 7.25 3.98
C ALA A 421 -16.83 6.90 2.69
N VAL A 422 -16.29 6.04 1.83
CA VAL A 422 -16.97 5.59 0.60
C VAL A 422 -18.19 4.68 0.88
N LEU A 423 -18.13 3.83 1.92
CA LEU A 423 -19.21 2.88 2.24
C LEU A 423 -20.40 3.51 2.97
N ARG A 424 -20.18 4.58 3.74
CA ARG A 424 -21.17 5.15 4.69
C ARG A 424 -21.29 6.68 4.66
N GLY A 425 -20.41 7.38 3.96
CA GLY A 425 -20.29 8.84 4.07
C GLY A 425 -21.46 9.63 3.50
N GLY A 426 -22.16 9.11 2.49
CA GLY A 426 -23.28 9.79 1.83
C GLY A 426 -24.57 9.86 2.63
N GLU A 427 -24.63 9.13 3.74
CA GLU A 427 -25.69 9.28 4.73
C GLU A 427 -25.39 10.43 5.70
N ALA A 428 -24.21 11.07 5.63
CA ALA A 428 -23.84 12.18 6.48
C ALA A 428 -24.67 13.44 6.16
N THR A 429 -25.26 14.01 7.21
CA THR A 429 -25.96 15.29 7.16
C THR A 429 -25.09 16.44 7.63
N GLU A 430 -24.11 16.17 8.50
CA GLU A 430 -23.23 17.16 9.15
C GLU A 430 -21.77 17.02 8.70
N ASN A 431 -21.03 18.14 8.73
CA ASN A 431 -19.61 18.20 8.40
C ASN A 431 -19.27 17.57 7.03
N VAL A 432 -20.05 17.94 6.01
CA VAL A 432 -19.93 17.53 4.61
C VAL A 432 -19.46 18.74 3.78
N CYS A 433 -18.60 18.53 2.78
CA CYS A 433 -18.21 19.57 1.81
C CYS A 433 -18.60 19.12 0.41
N VAL A 434 -19.42 19.93 -0.27
CA VAL A 434 -19.77 19.68 -1.67
C VAL A 434 -18.66 20.26 -2.56
N ILE A 435 -18.06 19.41 -3.38
CA ILE A 435 -16.95 19.71 -4.30
C ILE A 435 -17.40 19.64 -5.75
N GLN A 436 -16.77 20.45 -6.60
CA GLN A 436 -16.97 20.45 -8.07
C GLN A 436 -16.04 19.43 -8.75
N GLU A 437 -16.36 19.04 -9.99
CA GLU A 437 -15.55 18.09 -10.78
C GLU A 437 -14.07 18.51 -10.89
N GLU A 438 -13.77 19.81 -11.03
CA GLU A 438 -12.39 20.32 -11.08
C GLU A 438 -11.63 20.08 -9.77
N GLN A 439 -12.29 20.30 -8.63
CA GLN A 439 -11.73 20.04 -7.29
C GLN A 439 -11.55 18.53 -7.05
N LEU A 440 -12.48 17.72 -7.54
CA LEU A 440 -12.39 16.26 -7.56
C LEU A 440 -11.17 15.79 -8.37
N GLN A 441 -10.89 16.38 -9.54
CA GLN A 441 -9.68 16.06 -10.31
C GLN A 441 -8.39 16.41 -9.56
N HIS A 442 -8.38 17.50 -8.77
CA HIS A 442 -7.26 17.82 -7.89
C HIS A 442 -7.08 16.76 -6.77
N LEU A 443 -8.16 16.36 -6.09
CA LEU A 443 -8.12 15.30 -5.07
C LEU A 443 -7.65 13.95 -5.65
N LEU A 444 -8.12 13.58 -6.85
CA LEU A 444 -7.69 12.39 -7.60
C LEU A 444 -6.19 12.38 -7.90
N GLN A 445 -5.58 13.56 -8.07
CA GLN A 445 -4.13 13.75 -8.26
C GLN A 445 -3.37 13.86 -6.93
N GLY A 446 -4.05 13.72 -5.78
CA GLY A 446 -3.46 13.85 -4.45
C GLY A 446 -3.16 15.28 -4.03
N GLN A 447 -3.76 16.27 -4.72
CA GLN A 447 -3.64 17.69 -4.42
C GLN A 447 -4.68 18.16 -3.39
N ASP A 448 -4.40 19.32 -2.83
CA ASP A 448 -5.22 20.02 -1.84
C ASP A 448 -6.25 20.94 -2.52
N ILE A 449 -7.46 21.04 -1.96
CA ILE A 449 -8.54 21.93 -2.39
C ILE A 449 -8.85 23.00 -1.32
N SER A 450 -9.81 23.87 -1.59
CA SER A 450 -10.34 24.83 -0.60
C SER A 450 -11.71 24.37 -0.10
N CYS A 451 -11.97 24.62 1.19
CA CYS A 451 -13.19 24.24 1.92
C CYS A 451 -13.60 25.37 2.87
N ASP A 452 -14.88 25.40 3.24
CA ASP A 452 -15.43 26.41 4.16
C ASP A 452 -14.75 26.31 5.54
N ALA A 453 -14.29 27.45 6.07
CA ALA A 453 -13.55 27.53 7.34
C ALA A 453 -14.39 27.14 8.57
N SER A 454 -15.73 27.10 8.47
CA SER A 454 -16.63 26.57 9.50
C SER A 454 -16.57 25.04 9.63
N LEU A 455 -16.05 24.34 8.62
CA LEU A 455 -15.95 22.89 8.61
C LEU A 455 -14.76 22.42 9.45
N LEU A 456 -15.07 21.90 10.64
CA LEU A 456 -14.05 21.52 11.60
C LEU A 456 -13.38 20.21 11.20
N GLY A 457 -12.05 20.14 11.14
CA GLY A 457 -11.27 18.89 11.11
C GLY A 457 -11.55 17.94 9.93
N HIS A 458 -12.36 16.88 10.16
CA HIS A 458 -12.55 15.77 9.21
C HIS A 458 -13.92 15.86 8.51
N VAL A 459 -13.94 16.35 7.29
CA VAL A 459 -15.13 16.67 6.49
C VAL A 459 -15.40 15.60 5.44
N ILE A 460 -16.63 15.12 5.21
CA ILE A 460 -16.89 14.15 4.11
C ILE A 460 -17.17 14.89 2.79
N PRO A 461 -16.36 14.73 1.73
CA PRO A 461 -16.72 15.15 0.38
C PRO A 461 -18.03 14.57 -0.19
N GLY A 462 -18.84 15.45 -0.76
CA GLY A 462 -19.88 15.13 -1.75
C GLY A 462 -19.56 15.76 -3.09
N THR A 463 -19.94 15.14 -4.20
CA THR A 463 -19.71 15.69 -5.54
C THR A 463 -21.05 16.00 -6.21
N VAL A 464 -21.07 17.01 -7.06
CA VAL A 464 -22.21 17.27 -7.96
C VAL A 464 -21.93 16.68 -9.34
N TYR A 465 -22.61 15.58 -9.68
CA TYR A 465 -22.57 15.02 -11.04
C TYR A 465 -23.83 15.43 -11.81
N GLY A 466 -23.68 15.97 -13.02
CA GLY A 466 -24.80 16.21 -13.95
C GLY A 466 -25.90 17.16 -13.46
N GLY A 467 -25.63 18.00 -12.45
CA GLY A 467 -26.62 18.89 -11.83
C GLY A 467 -27.35 18.32 -10.60
N PHE A 468 -26.96 17.15 -10.09
CA PHE A 468 -27.49 16.56 -8.86
C PHE A 468 -26.46 16.60 -7.72
N GLU A 469 -26.84 17.11 -6.54
CA GLU A 469 -26.02 17.02 -5.32
C GLU A 469 -25.92 15.55 -4.85
N ARG A 470 -24.72 14.97 -4.86
CA ARG A 470 -24.50 13.59 -4.39
C ARG A 470 -23.35 13.51 -3.37
N ARG A 471 -23.72 13.44 -2.09
CA ARG A 471 -22.79 13.24 -0.97
C ARG A 471 -22.21 11.82 -1.05
N ASN A 472 -20.89 11.63 -1.26
CA ASN A 472 -20.19 10.34 -1.01
C ASN A 472 -18.69 10.25 -1.42
N GLU A 473 -18.22 10.99 -2.42
CA GLU A 473 -17.19 10.40 -3.29
C GLU A 473 -15.76 10.34 -2.73
N TRP A 474 -15.38 11.11 -1.71
CA TRP A 474 -13.96 11.21 -1.31
C TRP A 474 -13.69 11.33 0.19
N PHE A 475 -12.44 10.99 0.55
CA PHE A 475 -11.59 11.69 1.52
C PHE A 475 -10.12 11.18 1.37
N LEU A 476 -9.03 11.87 1.79
CA LEU A 476 -8.92 13.01 2.71
C LEU A 476 -7.90 14.12 2.34
N GLN A 477 -8.37 15.39 2.44
CA GLN A 477 -7.56 16.59 2.71
C GLN A 477 -7.86 17.12 4.12
N HIS A 478 -6.81 17.56 4.82
CA HIS A 478 -6.93 18.31 6.05
C HIS A 478 -7.28 19.75 5.67
N CYS A 479 -8.50 20.24 5.92
CA CYS A 479 -8.83 21.64 5.61
C CYS A 479 -7.85 22.54 6.39
N PRO A 480 -7.02 23.38 5.74
CA PRO A 480 -6.05 24.17 6.46
C PRO A 480 -6.75 25.28 7.22
N HIS A 481 -6.94 25.08 8.53
CA HIS A 481 -6.72 26.20 9.42
C HIS A 481 -5.28 26.70 9.13
N PRO A 482 -5.01 28.01 9.11
CA PRO A 482 -3.64 28.53 9.01
C PRO A 482 -2.69 27.96 10.09
N ASP A 483 -3.24 27.34 11.14
CA ASP A 483 -2.55 26.57 12.17
C ASP A 483 -2.23 25.09 11.83
N ILE A 484 -2.25 24.64 10.56
CA ILE A 484 -1.73 23.29 10.20
C ILE A 484 -0.22 23.14 10.52
N ALA A 485 0.49 24.26 10.73
CA ALA A 485 1.82 24.29 11.34
C ALA A 485 1.85 24.01 12.86
N THR A 486 0.73 23.59 13.48
CA THR A 486 0.71 23.24 14.91
C THR A 486 1.58 22.02 15.23
N SER A 487 2.37 22.16 16.30
CA SER A 487 3.34 21.17 16.78
C SER A 487 2.74 19.77 17.00
N GLY A 488 1.43 19.67 17.25
CA GLY A 488 0.72 18.42 17.49
C GLY A 488 0.89 17.36 16.40
N ASP A 489 0.57 17.69 15.14
CA ASP A 489 0.57 16.65 14.09
C ASP A 489 1.98 16.33 13.56
N MET A 490 2.85 17.35 13.49
CA MET A 490 4.28 17.17 13.23
C MET A 490 4.91 16.20 14.25
N ARG A 491 4.70 16.45 15.55
CA ARG A 491 5.15 15.58 16.64
C ARG A 491 4.55 14.17 16.55
N ARG A 492 3.28 14.04 16.18
CA ARG A 492 2.66 12.73 15.93
C ARG A 492 3.34 11.97 14.79
N ARG A 493 3.54 12.61 13.64
CA ARG A 493 4.02 11.95 12.41
C ARG A 493 5.52 11.70 12.40
N THR A 494 6.34 12.72 12.67
CA THR A 494 7.82 12.66 12.57
C THR A 494 8.50 12.53 13.92
N GLY A 495 7.89 13.01 15.00
CA GLY A 495 8.50 13.08 16.34
C GLY A 495 9.22 14.40 16.64
N ILE A 496 9.18 15.35 15.72
CA ILE A 496 9.79 16.67 15.86
C ILE A 496 8.80 17.57 16.60
N ASP A 497 9.24 18.19 17.70
CA ASP A 497 8.39 19.00 18.58
C ASP A 497 8.19 20.43 18.03
N SER A 498 9.21 21.00 17.37
CA SER A 498 9.17 22.31 16.71
C SER A 498 10.22 22.41 15.61
N ARG A 499 10.13 23.45 14.78
CA ARG A 499 11.09 23.78 13.71
C ARG A 499 11.60 25.20 13.88
N SER A 500 12.83 25.42 13.47
CA SER A 500 13.35 26.75 13.18
C SER A 500 13.29 27.00 11.68
N PHE A 501 12.97 28.24 11.32
CA PHE A 501 13.13 28.78 9.99
C PHE A 501 13.91 30.08 10.10
N ALA A 502 14.81 30.31 9.15
CA ALA A 502 15.64 31.50 9.12
C ALA A 502 14.80 32.71 8.65
N GLY A 503 15.22 33.91 9.05
CA GLY A 503 14.61 35.15 8.57
C GLY A 503 14.70 35.29 7.04
N ALA A 504 13.78 36.05 6.45
CA ALA A 504 13.77 36.28 5.00
C ALA A 504 15.10 36.83 4.47
N ASP A 505 15.75 37.70 5.24
CA ASP A 505 17.04 38.33 4.94
C ASP A 505 18.26 37.50 5.41
N GLU A 506 18.06 36.39 6.11
CA GLU A 506 19.16 35.52 6.52
C GLU A 506 19.65 34.67 5.35
N THR A 507 20.98 34.49 5.30
CA THR A 507 21.73 33.79 4.26
C THR A 507 22.65 32.76 4.91
N ILE A 508 23.14 31.79 4.14
CA ILE A 508 24.11 30.80 4.64
C ILE A 508 25.34 31.49 5.25
N VAL A 509 25.87 32.54 4.62
CA VAL A 509 26.98 33.34 5.17
C VAL A 509 26.64 33.93 6.54
N SER A 510 25.46 34.55 6.71
CA SER A 510 25.10 35.17 8.00
C SER A 510 24.87 34.14 9.10
N MET A 511 24.18 33.04 8.77
CA MET A 511 23.92 31.93 9.70
C MET A 511 25.21 31.24 10.14
N ALA A 512 26.07 30.88 9.18
CA ALA A 512 27.34 30.21 9.45
C ALA A 512 28.32 31.11 10.23
N ALA A 513 28.41 32.40 9.88
CA ALA A 513 29.27 33.35 10.60
C ALA A 513 28.77 33.65 12.02
N GLY A 514 27.45 33.68 12.25
CA GLY A 514 26.86 33.82 13.59
C GLY A 514 27.25 32.65 14.49
N THR A 515 26.91 31.43 14.06
CA THR A 515 27.21 30.19 14.80
C THR A 515 28.70 29.94 14.97
N GLY A 516 29.52 30.31 13.97
CA GLY A 516 30.97 30.27 14.08
C GLY A 516 31.51 31.17 15.19
N LYS A 517 31.00 32.41 15.32
CA LYS A 517 31.37 33.34 16.41
C LYS A 517 30.95 32.80 17.77
N ASP A 518 29.74 32.26 17.89
CA ASP A 518 29.26 31.66 19.13
C ASP A 518 30.09 30.44 19.54
N CYS A 519 30.45 29.57 18.59
CA CYS A 519 31.35 28.44 18.84
C CYS A 519 32.72 28.93 19.33
N MET A 520 33.31 29.92 18.64
CA MET A 520 34.60 30.53 19.03
C MET A 520 34.55 31.30 20.36
N ARG A 521 33.36 31.66 20.87
CA ARG A 521 33.17 32.13 22.26
C ARG A 521 33.16 30.96 23.23
N VAL A 522 32.35 29.92 22.99
CA VAL A 522 32.27 28.73 23.84
C VAL A 522 33.62 27.99 23.95
N LEU A 523 34.44 27.99 22.90
CA LEU A 523 35.79 27.43 22.91
C LEU A 523 36.72 28.24 23.83
N ARG A 524 36.68 29.59 23.78
CA ARG A 524 37.39 30.48 24.71
C ARG A 524 37.01 30.24 26.16
N ASP A 525 35.71 30.12 26.43
CA ASP A 525 35.18 29.86 27.78
C ASP A 525 35.65 28.50 28.33
N LYS A 526 36.03 27.57 27.45
CA LYS A 526 36.62 26.25 27.78
C LYS A 526 38.16 26.24 27.77
N GLY A 527 38.81 27.40 27.65
CA GLY A 527 40.26 27.52 27.67
C GLY A 527 40.95 27.24 26.34
N LEU A 528 40.21 27.06 25.24
CA LEU A 528 40.78 26.93 23.90
C LEU A 528 41.00 28.30 23.26
N GLN A 529 42.23 28.53 22.81
CA GLN A 529 42.68 29.76 22.16
C GLN A 529 42.18 29.83 20.70
N PRO A 530 41.38 30.84 20.29
CA PRO A 530 40.94 31.03 18.90
C PRO A 530 42.09 31.03 17.87
N GLU A 531 43.27 31.45 18.30
CA GLU A 531 44.50 31.54 17.51
C GLU A 531 45.04 30.15 17.11
N LYS A 532 44.55 29.09 17.77
CA LYS A 532 44.77 27.67 17.43
C LYS A 532 43.83 27.15 16.34
N CYS A 533 42.85 27.94 15.90
CA CYS A 533 41.96 27.59 14.78
C CYS A 533 42.73 27.70 13.46
N ARG A 534 42.99 26.55 12.82
CA ARG A 534 43.80 26.46 11.60
C ARG A 534 43.05 26.70 10.31
N GLY A 535 41.73 26.55 10.30
CA GLY A 535 40.91 26.72 9.11
C GLY A 535 39.42 26.51 9.39
N LEU A 536 38.64 26.61 8.33
CA LEU A 536 37.18 26.49 8.35
C LEU A 536 36.73 25.38 7.39
N LEU A 537 35.90 24.45 7.87
CA LEU A 537 35.19 23.50 7.02
C LEU A 537 33.72 23.92 6.97
N LEU A 538 33.22 24.38 5.82
CA LEU A 538 31.81 24.76 5.63
C LEU A 538 31.04 23.66 4.89
N GLY A 539 29.98 23.16 5.52
CA GLY A 539 28.99 22.30 4.88
C GLY A 539 27.70 23.04 4.56
N THR A 540 27.28 23.05 3.29
CA THR A 540 25.96 23.53 2.86
C THR A 540 25.56 22.90 1.53
N SER A 541 24.26 22.80 1.27
CA SER A 541 23.68 22.29 0.02
C SER A 541 22.99 23.36 -0.84
N ALA A 542 22.95 24.60 -0.35
CA ALA A 542 22.45 25.73 -1.12
C ALA A 542 23.35 25.99 -2.34
N VAL A 543 22.73 26.23 -3.50
CA VAL A 543 23.44 26.45 -4.78
C VAL A 543 23.08 27.79 -5.44
N GLU A 544 22.19 28.55 -4.83
CA GLU A 544 21.80 29.88 -5.30
C GLU A 544 22.67 30.94 -4.63
N SER A 545 23.35 31.77 -5.42
CA SER A 545 24.23 32.85 -4.93
C SER A 545 23.52 33.78 -3.92
N ARG A 546 22.23 34.07 -4.14
CA ARG A 546 21.36 34.79 -3.21
C ARG A 546 21.21 34.10 -1.85
N VAL A 547 20.86 32.81 -1.81
CA VAL A 547 20.64 32.04 -0.57
C VAL A 547 21.96 31.87 0.18
N LEU A 548 23.06 31.65 -0.56
CA LEU A 548 24.40 31.61 0.00
C LEU A 548 24.82 32.95 0.64
N GLY A 549 24.34 34.08 0.11
CA GLY A 549 24.72 35.42 0.56
C GLY A 549 25.94 35.99 -0.16
N LEU A 550 26.19 35.51 -1.39
CA LEU A 550 27.20 36.04 -2.30
C LEU A 550 26.62 37.22 -3.09
N ARG A 551 27.40 38.29 -3.23
CA ARG A 551 27.09 39.48 -4.05
C ARG A 551 27.89 39.41 -5.35
N THR A 552 27.58 40.28 -6.31
CA THR A 552 28.28 40.37 -7.60
C THR A 552 29.80 40.40 -7.46
N ASP A 553 30.33 41.15 -6.49
CA ASP A 553 31.77 41.25 -6.24
C ASP A 553 32.40 39.94 -5.71
N ASP A 554 31.64 39.14 -4.95
CA ASP A 554 32.09 37.83 -4.46
C ASP A 554 32.14 36.79 -5.58
N LEU A 555 31.40 36.99 -6.68
CA LEU A 555 31.27 36.07 -7.81
C LEU A 555 32.33 36.30 -8.90
N ALA A 556 33.21 37.29 -8.72
CA ALA A 556 34.28 37.60 -9.67
C ALA A 556 35.20 36.39 -9.93
N GLY A 557 35.26 35.94 -11.19
CA GLY A 557 36.05 34.79 -11.60
C GLY A 557 35.44 33.42 -11.27
N ILE A 558 34.17 33.36 -10.86
CA ILE A 558 33.45 32.12 -10.54
C ILE A 558 32.42 31.81 -11.62
N ASN A 559 32.26 30.53 -11.94
CA ASN A 559 31.12 30.06 -12.71
C ASN A 559 29.91 29.85 -11.77
N GLU A 560 28.85 30.67 -11.90
CA GLU A 560 27.62 30.49 -11.12
C GLU A 560 26.88 29.17 -11.41
N SER A 561 27.22 28.47 -12.50
CA SER A 561 26.73 27.11 -12.77
C SER A 561 27.61 25.98 -12.17
N ASP A 562 28.66 26.32 -11.42
CA ASP A 562 29.47 25.39 -10.62
C ASP A 562 29.16 25.55 -9.12
N PRO A 563 28.34 24.64 -8.55
CA PRO A 563 27.96 24.73 -7.14
C PRO A 563 29.08 24.38 -6.16
N ALA A 564 30.16 23.72 -6.60
CA ALA A 564 31.32 23.50 -5.74
C ALA A 564 32.10 24.81 -5.57
N ALA A 565 32.29 25.56 -6.66
CA ALA A 565 32.95 26.86 -6.63
C ALA A 565 32.15 27.91 -5.81
N LEU A 566 30.81 27.91 -5.91
CA LEU A 566 29.96 28.77 -5.08
C LEU A 566 30.06 28.44 -3.59
N VAL A 567 30.01 27.15 -3.22
CA VAL A 567 30.13 26.73 -1.81
C VAL A 567 31.53 26.98 -1.26
N GLN A 568 32.58 26.79 -2.05
CA GLN A 568 33.96 27.14 -1.69
C GLN A 568 34.11 28.64 -1.41
N ARG A 569 33.62 29.52 -2.28
CA ARG A 569 33.65 30.98 -2.05
C ARG A 569 32.83 31.39 -0.82
N THR A 570 31.74 30.68 -0.56
CA THR A 570 30.92 30.88 0.66
C THR A 570 31.74 30.54 1.91
N ALA A 571 32.55 29.47 1.88
CA ALA A 571 33.45 29.11 2.97
C ALA A 571 34.50 30.20 3.23
N GLU A 572 35.20 30.64 2.20
CA GLU A 572 36.21 31.72 2.27
C GLU A 572 35.62 33.01 2.85
N LYS A 573 34.42 33.41 2.39
CA LYS A 573 33.71 34.59 2.90
C LYS A 573 33.33 34.45 4.38
N VAL A 574 32.91 33.27 4.82
CA VAL A 574 32.65 33.00 6.25
C VAL A 574 33.96 33.04 7.05
N ALA A 575 35.05 32.45 6.55
CA ALA A 575 36.37 32.49 7.20
C ALA A 575 36.85 33.93 7.41
N ARG A 576 36.75 34.79 6.36
CA ARG A 576 37.05 36.22 6.43
C ARG A 576 36.26 36.93 7.54
N ILE A 577 34.96 36.66 7.67
CA ILE A 577 34.09 37.25 8.71
C ILE A 577 34.43 36.75 10.12
N LEU A 578 35.00 35.55 10.24
CA LEU A 578 35.47 34.96 11.49
C LEU A 578 36.91 35.37 11.86
N GLY A 579 37.63 36.06 10.98
CA GLY A 579 39.05 36.39 11.16
C GLY A 579 39.99 35.20 10.95
N LEU A 580 39.56 34.21 10.17
CA LEU A 580 40.34 33.03 9.79
C LEU A 580 40.95 33.22 8.40
N ALA A 581 42.04 32.50 8.13
CA ALA A 581 42.70 32.45 6.83
C ALA A 581 41.75 31.88 5.75
N GLU A 582 41.55 32.62 4.65
CA GLU A 582 40.62 32.25 3.58
C GLU A 582 41.15 31.07 2.77
N GLU A 583 42.46 31.01 2.54
CA GLU A 583 43.17 29.92 1.87
C GLU A 583 43.14 28.59 2.66
N ARG A 584 42.55 28.61 3.86
CA ARG A 584 42.31 27.44 4.72
C ARG A 584 40.83 27.21 5.00
N ALA A 585 39.96 27.82 4.20
CA ALA A 585 38.54 27.54 4.16
C ALA A 585 38.25 26.49 3.08
N ILE A 586 37.49 25.44 3.42
CA ILE A 586 37.08 24.39 2.48
C ILE A 586 35.55 24.29 2.51
N GLY A 587 34.92 24.49 1.36
CA GLY A 587 33.48 24.35 1.18
C GLY A 587 33.11 22.98 0.60
N HIS A 588 32.18 22.27 1.23
CA HIS A 588 31.67 20.98 0.75
C HIS A 588 30.16 21.01 0.48
N ASN A 589 29.80 20.76 -0.78
CA ASN A 589 28.42 20.71 -1.26
C ASN A 589 27.80 19.31 -1.09
N TYR A 590 27.33 19.01 0.13
CA TYR A 590 26.59 17.80 0.46
C TYR A 590 25.49 18.15 1.48
N VAL A 591 24.39 17.37 1.50
CA VAL A 591 23.22 17.62 2.36
C VAL A 591 23.33 16.90 3.73
N CYS A 592 22.91 15.63 3.79
CA CYS A 592 22.84 14.84 5.01
C CYS A 592 24.12 14.03 5.29
N SER A 593 25.07 14.07 4.36
CA SER A 593 26.27 13.25 4.32
C SER A 593 27.57 14.06 4.51
N THR A 594 27.45 15.39 4.63
CA THR A 594 28.56 16.34 4.81
C THR A 594 29.42 16.01 6.01
N THR A 595 28.82 15.60 7.13
CA THR A 595 29.58 15.14 8.30
C THR A 595 30.47 13.94 7.97
N ALA A 596 29.98 12.97 7.21
CA ALA A 596 30.78 11.80 6.84
C ALA A 596 31.88 12.17 5.83
N LYS A 597 31.58 13.01 4.83
CA LYS A 597 32.58 13.50 3.88
C LYS A 597 33.64 14.38 4.54
N LEU A 598 33.26 15.24 5.48
CA LEU A 598 34.20 16.07 6.25
C LEU A 598 35.00 15.25 7.27
N THR A 599 34.44 14.17 7.81
CA THR A 599 35.19 13.19 8.61
C THR A 599 36.21 12.46 7.72
N GLU A 600 35.80 11.97 6.55
CA GLU A 600 36.70 11.33 5.57
C GLU A 600 37.83 12.27 5.12
N VAL A 601 37.50 13.49 4.70
CA VAL A 601 38.50 14.49 4.24
C VAL A 601 39.40 14.94 5.40
N GLY A 602 38.84 15.23 6.57
CA GLY A 602 39.63 15.61 7.75
C GLY A 602 40.54 14.50 8.32
N LEU A 603 40.25 13.23 8.01
CA LEU A 603 41.15 12.10 8.27
C LEU A 603 42.24 11.96 7.20
N VAL A 604 41.93 12.25 5.93
CA VAL A 604 42.88 12.16 4.83
C VAL A 604 43.92 13.30 4.87
N GLU A 605 43.54 14.48 5.38
CA GLU A 605 44.43 15.63 5.62
C GLU A 605 45.11 15.62 7.00
N GLU A 606 45.33 14.45 7.61
CA GLU A 606 45.93 14.24 8.95
C GLU A 606 47.33 14.87 9.17
N ARG A 607 47.93 15.48 8.15
CA ARG A 607 49.27 16.09 8.19
C ARG A 607 49.29 17.51 8.78
N ASP A 608 48.17 18.23 8.76
CA ASP A 608 48.16 19.69 9.01
C ASP A 608 47.59 20.14 10.37
N ILE A 609 47.04 19.22 11.18
CA ILE A 609 46.60 19.51 12.55
C ILE A 609 47.69 19.10 13.54
N LEU A 610 48.34 20.09 14.18
CA LEU A 610 49.28 19.86 15.27
C LEU A 610 48.56 19.70 16.62
N GLU A 611 49.29 19.23 17.63
CA GLU A 611 48.74 19.04 18.98
C GLU A 611 48.27 20.37 19.59
N GLY A 612 47.02 20.39 20.07
CA GLY A 612 46.36 21.60 20.57
C GLY A 612 45.86 22.57 19.50
N GLU A 613 45.90 22.20 18.22
CA GLU A 613 45.28 22.95 17.11
C GLU A 613 43.93 22.33 16.70
N PHE A 614 43.08 23.13 16.06
CA PHE A 614 41.75 22.68 15.62
C PHE A 614 41.30 23.29 14.30
N PHE A 615 40.40 22.60 13.59
CA PHE A 615 39.59 23.19 12.53
C PHE A 615 38.20 23.51 13.08
N LEU A 616 37.65 24.66 12.68
CA LEU A 616 36.25 24.98 12.95
C LEU A 616 35.40 24.37 11.83
N MET A 617 34.52 23.43 12.16
CA MET A 617 33.55 22.90 11.21
C MET A 617 32.20 23.58 11.47
N VAL A 618 31.65 24.20 10.43
CA VAL A 618 30.33 24.86 10.44
C VAL A 618 29.45 24.21 9.39
N MET A 619 28.21 23.91 9.74
CA MET A 619 27.17 23.51 8.78
C MET A 619 26.07 24.55 8.82
N ALA A 620 25.50 24.87 7.66
CA ALA A 620 24.35 25.75 7.54
C ALA A 620 23.49 25.37 6.34
N GLU A 621 22.18 25.31 6.53
CA GLU A 621 21.19 25.04 5.48
C GLU A 621 19.99 25.95 5.65
N LYS A 622 19.47 26.45 4.53
CA LYS A 622 18.24 27.23 4.44
C LYS A 622 17.32 26.61 3.39
N LEU A 623 16.58 25.58 3.80
CA LEU A 623 15.70 24.81 2.94
C LEU A 623 14.30 25.46 2.83
N GLY A 624 13.91 26.29 3.80
CA GLY A 624 12.61 26.95 3.86
C GLY A 624 12.28 27.84 2.66
N ASP A 625 13.29 28.36 1.96
CA ASP A 625 13.10 29.15 0.72
C ASP A 625 12.60 28.30 -0.46
N ASN A 626 12.86 26.99 -0.43
CA ASN A 626 12.64 26.01 -1.52
C ASN A 626 11.71 24.84 -1.11
N LEU A 627 10.84 25.06 -0.12
CA LEU A 627 9.86 24.09 0.41
C LEU A 627 8.47 24.73 0.56
N ASP A 628 7.41 24.02 0.15
CA ASP A 628 6.07 24.34 0.63
C ASP A 628 5.88 23.71 2.02
N VAL A 629 5.79 24.53 3.07
CA VAL A 629 5.66 24.06 4.46
C VAL A 629 4.35 23.30 4.71
N ARG A 630 3.34 23.49 3.84
CA ARG A 630 2.03 22.81 3.92
C ARG A 630 2.06 21.42 3.29
N ASP A 631 3.07 21.11 2.45
CA ASP A 631 3.19 19.80 1.81
C ASP A 631 3.35 18.71 2.87
N ARG A 632 2.29 17.90 3.03
CA ARG A 632 2.20 16.83 4.03
C ARG A 632 3.28 15.75 3.91
N ASN A 633 3.97 15.64 2.77
CA ASN A 633 5.08 14.70 2.58
C ASN A 633 6.45 15.35 2.81
N THR A 634 6.60 16.65 2.51
CA THR A 634 7.91 17.33 2.43
C THR A 634 8.09 18.39 3.51
N GLY A 635 7.14 19.33 3.66
CA GLY A 635 7.19 20.47 4.57
C GLY A 635 7.23 20.11 6.06
N PHE A 636 6.84 18.87 6.41
CA PHE A 636 6.91 18.33 7.77
C PHE A 636 8.25 17.66 8.12
N LEU A 637 9.17 17.49 7.16
CA LEU A 637 10.48 16.86 7.39
C LEU A 637 11.62 17.86 7.52
N PHE A 638 11.75 18.88 6.68
CA PHE A 638 12.94 19.75 6.62
C PHE A 638 12.75 21.14 7.27
N GLY A 639 13.78 21.69 7.89
CA GLY A 639 13.79 23.05 8.44
C GLY A 639 15.16 23.71 8.25
N ASP A 640 15.29 24.97 8.63
CA ASP A 640 16.53 25.71 8.50
C ASP A 640 17.41 25.51 9.74
N TYR A 641 18.71 25.43 9.54
CA TYR A 641 19.63 25.19 10.65
C TYR A 641 21.03 25.74 10.40
N THR A 642 21.73 25.93 11.51
CA THR A 642 23.18 26.07 11.53
C THR A 642 23.73 25.45 12.81
N ALA A 643 24.92 24.86 12.72
CA ALA A 643 25.61 24.23 13.83
C ALA A 643 27.13 24.31 13.60
N ALA A 644 27.91 24.40 14.68
CA ALA A 644 29.36 24.42 14.59
C ALA A 644 30.02 23.58 15.69
N THR A 645 31.19 23.01 15.37
CA THR A 645 32.03 22.26 16.30
C THR A 645 33.51 22.49 15.99
N ALA A 646 34.38 22.34 16.99
CA ALA A 646 35.81 22.20 16.75
C ALA A 646 36.17 20.73 16.46
N LEU A 647 37.08 20.52 15.53
CA LEU A 647 37.73 19.24 15.25
C LEU A 647 39.20 19.34 15.69
N GLN A 648 39.60 18.49 16.64
CA GLN A 648 40.94 18.47 17.22
C GLN A 648 41.61 17.13 17.01
N ARG A 649 42.93 17.15 16.79
CA ARG A 649 43.75 15.95 16.85
C ARG A 649 43.98 15.56 18.31
N GLY A 650 43.59 14.35 18.69
CA GLY A 650 43.77 13.82 20.03
C GLY A 650 43.14 12.43 20.20
N GLN A 651 43.32 11.82 21.38
CA GLN A 651 42.62 10.59 21.73
C GLN A 651 41.13 10.88 21.92
N THR A 652 40.32 10.54 20.90
CA THR A 652 38.87 10.55 21.04
C THR A 652 38.38 9.25 21.66
N ARG A 653 37.17 9.26 22.25
CA ARG A 653 36.51 8.05 22.74
C ARG A 653 36.00 7.13 21.61
N PHE A 654 36.32 7.42 20.35
CA PHE A 654 35.79 6.73 19.18
C PHE A 654 36.93 6.40 18.20
N ASN A 655 37.26 5.11 18.11
CA ASN A 655 38.10 4.61 17.03
C ASN A 655 37.22 4.39 15.80
N ILE A 656 37.47 5.11 14.71
CA ILE A 656 36.76 4.93 13.45
C ILE A 656 37.28 3.64 12.81
N LEU A 657 36.37 2.69 12.55
CA LEU A 657 36.69 1.40 11.95
C LEU A 657 36.57 1.44 10.42
N HIS A 658 35.52 2.10 9.94
CA HIS A 658 35.24 2.30 8.51
C HIS A 658 34.30 3.50 8.34
N ALA A 659 34.50 4.30 7.32
CA ALA A 659 33.61 5.40 6.96
C ALA A 659 33.57 5.51 5.43
N PHE A 660 32.37 5.59 4.85
CA PHE A 660 32.20 5.78 3.42
C PHE A 660 30.93 6.56 3.09
N ILE A 661 30.92 7.14 1.89
CA ILE A 661 29.77 7.75 1.22
C ILE A 661 29.69 7.19 -0.20
N ASP A 662 28.47 6.94 -0.67
CA ASP A 662 28.16 6.44 -2.00
C ASP A 662 26.88 7.14 -2.53
N THR A 663 26.53 6.93 -3.80
CA THR A 663 25.31 7.46 -4.41
C THR A 663 24.46 6.40 -5.10
N PHE A 664 23.15 6.62 -5.16
CA PHE A 664 22.21 5.75 -5.86
C PHE A 664 21.12 6.57 -6.57
N PRO A 665 20.48 6.04 -7.63
CA PRO A 665 19.38 6.71 -8.31
C PRO A 665 18.20 6.98 -7.36
N SER A 666 17.59 8.15 -7.47
CA SER A 666 16.44 8.52 -6.64
C SER A 666 15.14 7.83 -7.03
N GLU A 667 15.05 7.30 -8.25
CA GLU A 667 13.85 6.67 -8.84
C GLU A 667 12.57 7.52 -8.72
N GLY A 668 12.69 8.85 -8.66
CA GLY A 668 11.55 9.77 -8.52
C GLY A 668 10.96 9.85 -7.11
N LEU A 669 11.66 9.33 -6.09
CA LEU A 669 11.31 9.47 -4.67
C LEU A 669 11.26 10.95 -4.23
N ILE A 670 12.15 11.77 -4.80
CA ILE A 670 12.20 13.23 -4.65
C ILE A 670 12.18 13.86 -6.05
N THR A 671 11.41 14.94 -6.21
CA THR A 671 11.32 15.72 -7.46
C THR A 671 11.35 17.22 -7.17
N LEU A 672 11.78 18.00 -8.16
CA LEU A 672 11.60 19.46 -8.15
C LEU A 672 10.30 19.80 -8.87
N ALA A 673 9.36 20.41 -8.16
CA ALA A 673 8.07 20.84 -8.70
C ALA A 673 7.98 22.36 -8.74
N LYS A 674 7.49 22.94 -9.85
CA LYS A 674 7.15 24.36 -9.92
C LYS A 674 5.70 24.55 -9.47
N ARG A 675 5.50 25.22 -8.34
CA ARG A 675 4.17 25.54 -7.77
C ARG A 675 4.24 26.78 -6.91
N THR A 676 3.09 27.34 -6.56
CA THR A 676 2.96 28.43 -5.60
C THR A 676 3.41 27.95 -4.23
N VAL A 677 4.51 28.49 -3.71
CA VAL A 677 5.10 28.12 -2.42
C VAL A 677 4.56 29.05 -1.34
N TYR A 678 4.33 28.50 -0.14
CA TYR A 678 3.90 29.26 1.03
C TYR A 678 4.99 29.19 2.10
N GLY A 679 5.31 30.35 2.67
CA GLY A 679 6.35 30.50 3.68
C GLY A 679 5.97 29.94 5.05
N PRO A 680 6.95 29.81 5.97
CA PRO A 680 6.71 29.47 7.37
C PRO A 680 5.80 30.45 8.12
N ASP A 681 5.66 31.68 7.62
CA ASP A 681 4.76 32.72 8.13
C ASP A 681 3.34 32.65 7.52
N GLY A 682 3.06 31.60 6.74
CA GLY A 682 1.78 31.36 6.07
C GLY A 682 1.54 32.21 4.82
N LYS A 683 2.47 33.09 4.42
CA LYS A 683 2.28 33.95 3.25
C LYS A 683 2.62 33.25 1.95
N GLU A 684 1.93 33.66 0.90
CA GLU A 684 2.25 33.23 -0.47
C GLU A 684 3.57 33.86 -0.94
N HIS A 685 4.51 33.04 -1.36
CA HIS A 685 5.84 33.42 -1.85
C HIS A 685 5.96 33.33 -3.39
N GLY A 686 4.82 33.16 -4.07
CA GLY A 686 4.68 33.01 -5.52
C GLY A 686 5.14 31.64 -6.05
N ASP A 687 5.09 31.48 -7.37
CA ASP A 687 5.53 30.28 -8.06
C ASP A 687 7.05 30.11 -8.02
N ARG A 688 7.51 29.06 -7.33
CA ARG A 688 8.94 28.71 -7.21
C ARG A 688 9.16 27.25 -7.58
N GLN A 689 10.40 26.89 -7.91
CA GLN A 689 10.82 25.49 -7.81
C GLN A 689 10.90 25.13 -6.33
N CYS A 690 10.35 23.98 -5.97
CA CYS A 690 10.40 23.47 -4.60
C CYS A 690 10.64 21.96 -4.60
N ILE A 691 11.20 21.47 -3.50
CA ILE A 691 11.43 20.05 -3.28
C ILE A 691 10.08 19.40 -2.95
N GLN A 692 9.83 18.21 -3.51
CA GLN A 692 8.64 17.41 -3.25
C GLN A 692 9.00 15.93 -3.07
N MET A 693 8.45 15.30 -2.03
CA MET A 693 8.45 13.84 -1.83
C MET A 693 7.14 13.24 -2.34
N ASN A 694 7.20 12.47 -3.42
CA ASN A 694 6.00 11.94 -4.09
C ASN A 694 5.26 10.88 -3.24
N ASN A 695 5.99 10.13 -2.41
CA ASN A 695 5.42 9.18 -1.46
C ASN A 695 6.29 9.11 -0.19
N GLY A 696 5.98 9.93 0.83
CA GLY A 696 6.77 9.96 2.07
C GLY A 696 6.85 8.62 2.83
N GLY A 697 5.91 7.70 2.60
CA GLY A 697 5.98 6.33 3.15
C GLY A 697 6.99 5.46 2.40
N GLY A 698 6.94 5.48 1.07
CA GLY A 698 7.90 4.77 0.20
C GLY A 698 9.33 5.31 0.35
N VAL A 699 9.49 6.63 0.41
CA VAL A 699 10.79 7.29 0.69
C VAL A 699 11.38 6.78 2.01
N LEU A 700 10.59 6.70 3.08
CA LEU A 700 11.03 6.20 4.38
C LEU A 700 11.48 4.74 4.32
N GLU A 701 10.74 3.86 3.62
CA GLU A 701 11.12 2.44 3.50
C GLU A 701 12.41 2.26 2.69
N THR A 702 12.52 2.90 1.51
CA THR A 702 13.73 2.83 0.68
C THR A 702 14.95 3.42 1.41
N ALA A 703 14.81 4.59 2.03
CA ALA A 703 15.86 5.23 2.81
C ALA A 703 16.34 4.34 3.98
N SER A 704 15.42 3.66 4.67
CA SER A 704 15.76 2.73 5.75
C SER A 704 16.46 1.46 5.24
N GLY A 705 16.03 0.94 4.09
CA GLY A 705 16.68 -0.20 3.44
C GLY A 705 18.11 0.11 3.04
N LYS A 706 18.33 1.23 2.34
CA LYS A 706 19.67 1.69 1.93
C LYS A 706 20.62 1.94 3.11
N MET A 707 20.10 2.40 4.25
CA MET A 707 20.89 2.50 5.48
C MET A 707 21.30 1.15 6.08
N ILE A 708 20.47 0.10 5.95
CA ILE A 708 20.85 -1.27 6.34
C ILE A 708 21.89 -1.85 5.38
N ASP A 709 21.73 -1.65 4.06
CA ASP A 709 22.73 -2.04 3.05
C ASP A 709 24.10 -1.39 3.36
N ALA A 710 24.11 -0.13 3.81
CA ALA A 710 25.33 0.56 4.20
C ALA A 710 25.95 0.07 5.52
N ILE A 711 25.15 -0.44 6.46
CA ILE A 711 25.67 -1.13 7.66
C ILE A 711 26.32 -2.44 7.26
N GLU A 712 25.64 -3.26 6.44
CA GLU A 712 26.13 -4.55 5.97
C GLU A 712 27.46 -4.41 5.23
N ARG A 713 27.60 -3.40 4.35
CA ARG A 713 28.89 -3.09 3.72
C ARG A 713 29.99 -2.78 4.74
N SER A 714 29.75 -1.93 5.73
CA SER A 714 30.77 -1.65 6.77
C SER A 714 31.10 -2.86 7.65
N LEU A 715 30.16 -3.80 7.85
CA LEU A 715 30.43 -5.05 8.57
C LEU A 715 31.41 -5.92 7.78
N VAL A 716 31.16 -6.09 6.47
CA VAL A 716 32.05 -6.84 5.57
C VAL A 716 33.44 -6.22 5.48
N GLU A 717 33.55 -4.90 5.27
CA GLU A 717 34.84 -4.20 5.11
C GLU A 717 35.72 -4.23 6.37
N VAL A 718 35.11 -4.25 7.57
CA VAL A 718 35.83 -4.35 8.85
C VAL A 718 36.04 -5.81 9.29
N GLY A 719 35.37 -6.77 8.65
CA GLY A 719 35.39 -8.18 9.07
C GLY A 719 34.71 -8.43 10.42
N MET A 720 33.60 -7.73 10.69
CA MET A 720 32.78 -7.89 11.89
C MET A 720 31.44 -8.57 11.60
N GLU A 721 30.96 -9.34 12.55
CA GLU A 721 29.63 -9.95 12.46
C GLU A 721 28.52 -8.97 12.90
N PRO A 722 27.29 -9.04 12.33
CA PRO A 722 26.16 -8.22 12.76
C PRO A 722 25.91 -8.26 14.28
N GLU A 723 26.18 -9.41 14.88
CA GLU A 723 26.07 -9.70 16.31
C GLU A 723 26.99 -8.84 17.20
N GLU A 724 28.00 -8.17 16.65
CA GLU A 724 28.92 -7.28 17.37
C GLU A 724 28.39 -5.84 17.49
N VAL A 725 27.42 -5.46 16.65
CA VAL A 725 26.83 -4.11 16.67
C VAL A 725 26.04 -3.90 17.96
N GLY A 726 26.54 -3.01 18.83
CA GLY A 726 25.90 -2.70 20.11
C GLY A 726 24.89 -1.55 20.03
N LEU A 727 24.98 -0.69 19.02
CA LEU A 727 24.14 0.49 18.86
C LEU A 727 24.08 0.92 17.39
N ILE A 728 22.92 1.39 16.93
CA ILE A 728 22.75 2.10 15.66
C ILE A 728 22.25 3.52 15.96
N VAL A 729 22.98 4.53 15.48
CA VAL A 729 22.66 5.96 15.63
C VAL A 729 22.47 6.54 14.22
N PRO A 730 21.31 6.34 13.59
CA PRO A 730 21.09 6.83 12.22
C PRO A 730 20.97 8.36 12.21
N HIS A 731 21.01 8.96 11.02
CA HIS A 731 20.67 10.37 10.84
C HIS A 731 19.28 10.69 11.44
N GLN A 732 19.16 11.82 12.14
CA GLN A 732 18.04 12.10 13.04
C GLN A 732 16.85 12.78 12.34
N ALA A 733 16.37 12.18 11.24
CA ALA A 733 15.35 12.80 10.40
C ALA A 733 13.90 12.43 10.76
N ASN A 734 13.65 11.22 11.28
CA ASN A 734 12.31 10.77 11.63
C ASN A 734 12.35 9.68 12.72
N LYS A 735 11.53 9.80 13.79
CA LYS A 735 11.46 8.77 14.86
C LYS A 735 11.12 7.38 14.33
N ARG A 736 10.43 7.28 13.18
CA ARG A 736 10.02 6.02 12.56
C ARG A 736 11.20 5.22 12.00
N PHE A 737 12.33 5.85 11.65
CA PHE A 737 13.53 5.14 11.20
C PHE A 737 13.92 4.03 12.18
N GLY A 738 13.81 4.26 13.49
CA GLY A 738 14.17 3.28 14.51
C GLY A 738 13.33 2.01 14.43
N LYS A 739 12.03 2.13 14.14
CA LYS A 739 11.14 0.98 13.95
C LYS A 739 11.41 0.26 12.63
N VAL A 740 11.66 1.00 11.56
CA VAL A 740 11.89 0.41 10.22
C VAL A 740 13.27 -0.26 10.14
N ILE A 741 14.34 0.37 10.64
CA ILE A 741 15.70 -0.19 10.72
C ILE A 741 15.69 -1.52 11.49
N ARG A 742 15.02 -1.60 12.65
CA ARG A 742 14.88 -2.87 13.40
C ARG A 742 14.12 -3.94 12.60
N ALA A 743 13.00 -3.57 11.96
CA ALA A 743 12.24 -4.50 11.14
C ALA A 743 12.96 -4.95 9.85
N GLN A 744 13.91 -4.16 9.34
CA GLN A 744 14.78 -4.55 8.22
C GLN A 744 15.95 -5.41 8.69
N TRP A 745 16.53 -5.13 9.86
CA TRP A 745 17.52 -5.98 10.53
C TRP A 745 16.98 -7.39 10.77
N GLU A 746 15.78 -7.50 11.36
CA GLU A 746 15.11 -8.79 11.61
C GLU A 746 14.82 -9.55 10.30
N ARG A 747 14.47 -8.85 9.21
CA ARG A 747 14.24 -9.45 7.89
C ARG A 747 15.49 -10.09 7.27
N ARG A 748 16.71 -9.69 7.68
CA ARG A 748 17.97 -10.29 7.19
C ARG A 748 18.29 -11.65 7.84
N GLY A 749 17.56 -12.04 8.90
CA GLY A 749 17.77 -13.33 9.57
C GLY A 749 19.05 -13.42 10.40
N TRP A 750 19.68 -12.28 10.72
CA TRP A 750 20.81 -12.20 11.64
C TRP A 750 20.44 -12.75 13.02
N ALA A 751 21.36 -13.45 13.67
CA ALA A 751 21.07 -14.39 14.75
C ALA A 751 20.76 -13.70 16.09
N LYS A 752 21.23 -12.48 16.31
CA LYS A 752 20.82 -11.64 17.45
C LYS A 752 19.64 -10.71 17.12
N PRO A 753 18.76 -10.43 18.10
CA PRO A 753 17.78 -9.34 18.00
C PRO A 753 18.46 -8.02 17.61
N SER A 754 17.72 -7.15 16.91
CA SER A 754 18.26 -5.88 16.43
C SER A 754 18.97 -5.09 17.53
N PRO A 755 20.14 -4.49 17.27
CA PRO A 755 20.82 -3.60 18.21
C PRO A 755 19.89 -2.50 18.73
N ALA A 756 20.27 -1.89 19.85
CA ALA A 756 19.62 -0.65 20.26
C ALA A 756 19.71 0.36 19.11
N VAL A 757 18.58 0.96 18.72
CA VAL A 757 18.54 2.04 17.73
C VAL A 757 18.15 3.31 18.46
N ASP A 758 19.05 4.29 18.45
CA ASP A 758 18.96 5.55 19.20
C ASP A 758 18.53 6.71 18.29
N ILE A 759 17.31 7.20 18.53
CA ILE A 759 16.72 8.29 17.76
C ILE A 759 15.95 9.21 18.69
N ASP A 760 16.30 10.50 18.68
CA ASP A 760 15.70 11.57 19.46
C ASP A 760 15.60 12.85 18.63
N VAL A 761 14.86 12.75 17.52
CA VAL A 761 14.56 13.90 16.63
C VAL A 761 13.83 15.04 17.35
N SER A 762 13.24 14.78 18.53
CA SER A 762 12.58 15.80 19.36
C SER A 762 13.58 16.80 19.95
N ARG A 763 14.78 16.32 20.32
CA ARG A 763 15.87 17.16 20.86
C ARG A 763 16.89 17.54 19.79
N SER A 764 17.27 16.60 18.93
CA SER A 764 18.34 16.81 17.94
C SER A 764 17.86 17.55 16.68
N GLY A 765 16.57 17.49 16.35
CA GLY A 765 15.96 18.08 15.14
C GLY A 765 16.30 17.32 13.85
N ASN A 766 15.48 17.47 12.80
CA ASN A 766 15.85 17.01 11.44
C ASN A 766 16.63 18.11 10.71
N ASN A 767 17.84 18.35 11.22
CA ASN A 767 18.72 19.43 10.81
C ASN A 767 19.92 18.84 10.05
N GLY A 768 19.62 18.08 8.98
CA GLY A 768 20.61 17.42 8.12
C GLY A 768 21.67 16.63 8.89
N SER A 769 22.92 16.71 8.44
CA SER A 769 24.03 15.93 9.02
C SER A 769 24.44 16.38 10.44
N ALA A 770 24.22 17.66 10.78
CA ALA A 770 24.55 18.22 12.09
C ALA A 770 23.82 17.54 13.26
N SER A 771 22.60 17.07 13.00
CA SER A 771 21.75 16.39 13.98
C SER A 771 22.42 15.14 14.59
N TRP A 772 23.20 14.41 13.79
CA TRP A 772 23.95 13.23 14.24
C TRP A 772 25.10 13.59 15.18
N MET A 773 25.93 14.58 14.83
CA MET A 773 27.05 15.00 15.68
C MET A 773 26.57 15.45 17.05
N ARG A 774 25.49 16.25 17.08
CA ARG A 774 24.85 16.65 18.32
C ARG A 774 24.40 15.43 19.13
N ARG A 775 23.73 14.47 18.49
CA ARG A 775 23.25 13.28 19.20
C ARG A 775 24.39 12.44 19.76
N MET A 776 25.44 12.20 18.96
CA MET A 776 26.67 11.53 19.41
C MET A 776 27.31 12.25 20.60
N ALA A 777 27.40 13.58 20.56
CA ALA A 777 27.94 14.37 21.65
C ALA A 777 27.10 14.30 22.95
N GLU A 778 25.77 14.15 22.84
CA GLU A 778 24.85 13.93 23.96
C GLU A 778 25.01 12.51 24.57
N ILE A 779 25.12 11.47 23.75
CA ILE A 779 25.16 10.07 24.22
C ILE A 779 26.55 9.54 24.53
N GLN A 780 27.64 10.18 24.09
CA GLN A 780 29.01 9.65 24.18
C GLN A 780 29.44 9.15 25.57
N LYS A 781 28.92 9.76 26.64
CA LYS A 781 29.21 9.39 28.04
C LYS A 781 28.47 8.12 28.49
N GLN A 782 27.37 7.77 27.82
CA GLN A 782 26.51 6.62 28.13
C GLN A 782 27.01 5.33 27.45
N LEU A 783 27.87 5.47 26.44
CA LEU A 783 28.42 4.35 25.68
C LEU A 783 29.44 3.55 26.49
N LYS A 784 29.50 2.24 26.23
CA LYS A 784 30.39 1.30 26.93
C LYS A 784 31.70 1.13 26.16
N LYS A 785 32.83 1.05 26.86
CA LYS A 785 34.13 0.69 26.26
C LYS A 785 34.00 -0.60 25.43
N GLY A 786 34.56 -0.59 24.22
CA GLY A 786 34.51 -1.69 23.26
C GLY A 786 33.21 -1.81 22.45
N GLN A 787 32.16 -1.03 22.76
CA GLN A 787 30.89 -1.08 22.03
C GLN A 787 31.07 -0.62 20.58
N VAL A 788 30.57 -1.41 19.64
CA VAL A 788 30.49 -1.02 18.22
C VAL A 788 29.23 -0.20 17.99
N VAL A 789 29.38 0.96 17.35
CA VAL A 789 28.32 1.89 16.99
C VAL A 789 28.31 2.07 15.48
N MET A 790 27.15 1.84 14.86
CA MET A 790 26.94 2.10 13.44
C MET A 790 26.13 3.38 13.25
N ALA A 791 26.58 4.27 12.36
CA ALA A 791 25.96 5.56 12.09
C ALA A 791 25.60 5.71 10.60
N PRO A 792 24.49 5.08 10.15
CA PRO A 792 24.08 5.16 8.76
C PRO A 792 23.33 6.45 8.47
N PHE A 793 23.49 6.96 7.24
CA PHE A 793 22.87 8.19 6.77
C PHE A 793 22.42 8.05 5.31
N VAL A 794 21.44 8.87 4.95
CA VAL A 794 20.92 8.99 3.58
C VAL A 794 20.38 10.41 3.38
N GLY A 795 20.52 10.94 2.17
CA GLY A 795 20.06 12.29 1.81
C GLY A 795 20.07 12.51 0.30
N ALA A 796 19.78 13.72 -0.17
CA ALA A 796 20.00 14.05 -1.58
C ALA A 796 21.51 14.07 -1.91
N GLY A 797 21.84 13.96 -3.20
CA GLY A 797 23.21 14.09 -3.70
C GLY A 797 23.76 15.52 -3.58
N PRO A 798 24.93 15.79 -4.18
CA PRO A 798 25.41 17.16 -4.35
C PRO A 798 24.32 18.04 -4.97
N CYS A 799 24.22 19.30 -4.52
CA CYS A 799 23.33 20.29 -5.12
C CYS A 799 21.82 19.97 -5.04
N PHE A 800 21.40 19.02 -4.21
CA PHE A 800 20.02 18.50 -4.22
C PHE A 800 19.57 17.96 -5.60
N ASP A 801 20.47 17.33 -6.37
CA ASP A 801 20.09 16.66 -7.63
C ASP A 801 18.91 15.69 -7.40
N PRO A 802 17.71 15.95 -7.94
CA PRO A 802 16.55 15.08 -7.70
C PRO A 802 16.69 13.71 -8.37
N LYS A 803 17.75 13.47 -9.16
CA LYS A 803 18.03 12.17 -9.80
C LYS A 803 18.91 11.26 -8.93
N THR A 804 19.65 11.79 -7.95
CA THR A 804 20.62 11.01 -7.16
C THR A 804 20.50 11.30 -5.66
N LEU A 805 20.60 10.24 -4.87
CA LEU A 805 20.60 10.28 -3.40
C LEU A 805 21.96 9.78 -2.90
N SER A 806 22.49 10.39 -1.84
CA SER A 806 23.68 9.91 -1.15
C SER A 806 23.29 8.95 -0.02
N VAL A 807 24.12 7.93 0.21
CA VAL A 807 24.00 6.96 1.32
C VAL A 807 25.38 6.67 1.88
N GLY A 808 25.48 6.32 3.16
CA GLY A 808 26.72 5.82 3.72
C GLY A 808 26.58 5.44 5.19
N ASN A 809 27.71 5.11 5.81
CA ASN A 809 27.78 4.70 7.20
C ASN A 809 29.15 5.02 7.81
N ILE A 810 29.16 5.38 9.08
CA ILE A 810 30.38 5.47 9.91
C ILE A 810 30.30 4.36 10.97
N ALA A 811 31.26 3.42 10.93
CA ALA A 811 31.43 2.38 11.94
C ALA A 811 32.46 2.84 12.97
N LEU A 812 32.08 2.83 14.25
CA LEU A 812 32.90 3.30 15.37
C LEU A 812 33.06 2.19 16.43
N LYS A 813 34.22 2.13 17.08
CA LYS A 813 34.45 1.35 18.30
C LYS A 813 34.77 2.29 19.45
N VAL A 814 34.00 2.19 20.54
CA VAL A 814 34.17 3.06 21.71
C VAL A 814 35.47 2.70 22.43
N GLY A 815 36.36 3.68 22.60
CA GLY A 815 37.61 3.59 23.35
C GLY A 815 37.41 3.60 24.87
N GLU A 816 38.44 4.00 25.62
CA GLU A 816 38.34 4.20 27.07
C GLU A 816 37.46 5.42 27.41
#